data_AF-E6LCX0-F1
#
_entry.id   AF-E6LCX0-F1
#
_cell.length_a   1.000
_cell.length_b   1.000
_cell.length_c   1.000
_cell.angle_alpha   90.00
_cell.angle_beta   90.00
_cell.angle_gamma   90.00
#
_symmetry.space_group_name_H-M   'P 1'
#
loop_
_entity.id
_entity.type
_entity.pdbx_description
1 polymer ?
#
loop_
_entity_poly.entity_id
_entity_poly.type
_entity_poly.pdbx_seq_one_letter_code
_entity_poly.pdbx_strand_id
1 'polypeptide(L)'
;MRRRWPVWLSVFLLMVGFFPNLILASKAFADSTQEAKQQVIESNQLNVRSVAIRSDEKIIWDIYYRSLASTDQQQRLKVQVTDSAGQVVAPTQKEGWTTDESSWFVSAFHDSDEGVLSFETSGSVTSIQLAIQADSQSNESGESVITENSLPDISAKNYTITAPEKVVEATTVSSEATSQSSSEQQVTQSMTEVSTETAKSYVTQEKEFTNESTTASSKAKDKESSKVQADRASVANFSAKSVLDSIQSLSATTSYSNVSPEYTTDATGIYPKSYWSPTGNTTVRNHQGKLYGATSWDGVTTWNGDASNKTNSYIEYGGTGGNANFAIRKYAKETSTPGLYDVYLNVRGNEIKDIKPIDIVLVIDMSGSMEPSRAPAVRQGIKDFFKYIQDAGVSQYVNVGFVGYSSINQSNYVGLIQEGIQPISNTTHTNNINTKLNRTFIGGTFTQLGIKTGADMLTSYNSTNEKMMILLTDGVPTYSYKVNESTTINGTLYGTKFNTSLDNPGDTSKLNYPYIDNSNHKINDTFAATLGQAKITKDGGTQLHVLGIQLGPDKNYLTQNQVRAYTSLMASDGHYLDANTADDIKTYLENQAANVVSAFNTVNQGSISDPIGAQFNANGSTVDVKSVGSTAIATLPNATLANNQLSVSNINLGKGQEVQLHYQVRMNTESSTFVPETWYPMNGKTTFKPNINNPNNQVEFGVPSAKAAGVKLAIEKRWQEYDNDQSQRPATLDFSIERSTTTASGAWTKGYVRLSAPDWSKQNITRVASNTGGSETIWLPKFNNQGKDFTYKITEVTVPEGYEASSNADGSIWTNSKIFNPLGLKITKVSSVNQSPLKGAVFKLTGGSLPADGVVLVDQQDGTYSLPTNTKLQLDSTYKLTEVSPPSGHEISTTTWQVTVSKTGEVTINDTKDGVQLKDHTILYTITNEFKKITFRTEKYRTGTTEQLSGAKFTLKQYEENWQGIGTIVGSQNDLLGNEVSSFKSLLSGYYSIQETTVPQGYLADDTSYKFRVTLDGNVLDESGKTLSATTLPTKNGWYTKQTSQESVLVFAKYNQLRLFTVSILKEDYQTKTKLAGATFGLAAKDNPDAQLATLETDANGQGVFKQADGSSGESFGLAAGEYVIKELAAPEGYVLLPDSFDLTIKEDGTITLSYQGGDVTDALAEVALTNDGTNTIQLTLANTKKGELPATGGKGKAMFVLGSSGIFGLASLLGVYYIYRNRKGER
;
A
#
# COMPACT_ATOMS: atom_id res chain seq x y z
N MET A 1 -34.81 7.12 -51.90
CA MET A 1 -35.49 5.97 -52.57
C MET A 1 -34.76 4.67 -52.24
N ARG A 2 -35.44 3.52 -52.35
CA ARG A 2 -34.87 2.16 -52.58
C ARG A 2 -33.62 2.23 -53.50
N ARG A 3 -32.42 1.68 -53.19
CA ARG A 3 -31.92 0.26 -53.26
C ARG A 3 -30.35 0.36 -53.31
N ARG A 4 -29.46 -0.64 -53.03
CA ARG A 4 -29.55 -2.05 -52.56
C ARG A 4 -28.15 -2.59 -52.10
N TRP A 5 -28.18 -3.68 -51.32
CA TRP A 5 -27.17 -4.77 -51.12
C TRP A 5 -26.62 -5.42 -52.42
N PRO A 6 -25.64 -6.39 -52.41
CA PRO A 6 -25.16 -7.30 -51.33
C PRO A 6 -23.62 -7.27 -51.05
N VAL A 7 -22.98 -7.90 -50.03
CA VAL A 7 -22.98 -9.28 -49.42
C VAL A 7 -22.30 -10.31 -50.36
N TRP A 8 -21.35 -11.18 -49.96
CA TRP A 8 -21.41 -12.43 -49.15
C TRP A 8 -20.02 -12.79 -48.52
N LEU A 9 -19.84 -13.36 -47.30
CA LEU A 9 -20.31 -14.60 -46.60
C LEU A 9 -19.34 -15.82 -46.79
N SER A 10 -19.22 -16.87 -45.96
CA SER A 10 -20.04 -17.40 -44.83
C SER A 10 -19.33 -18.47 -43.94
N VAL A 11 -20.12 -19.18 -43.08
CA VAL A 11 -19.88 -20.49 -42.37
C VAL A 11 -19.02 -20.40 -41.09
N PHE A 12 -19.31 -21.03 -39.93
CA PHE A 12 -20.46 -21.76 -39.30
C PHE A 12 -20.13 -22.01 -37.80
N LEU A 13 -20.96 -22.52 -36.86
CA LEU A 13 -22.42 -22.52 -36.56
C LEU A 13 -22.66 -23.26 -35.20
N LEU A 14 -23.87 -23.17 -34.61
CA LEU A 14 -24.44 -23.94 -33.46
C LEU A 14 -23.82 -23.65 -32.06
N MET A 15 -24.53 -23.25 -30.98
CA MET A 15 -25.94 -23.26 -30.50
C MET A 15 -26.46 -24.54 -29.81
N VAL A 16 -26.67 -24.45 -28.48
CA VAL A 16 -27.96 -24.42 -27.75
C VAL A 16 -27.64 -24.16 -26.26
N GLY A 17 -28.54 -23.53 -25.47
CA GLY A 17 -28.28 -23.12 -24.08
C GLY A 17 -29.22 -23.75 -23.03
N PHE A 18 -29.07 -23.38 -21.75
CA PHE A 18 -30.03 -23.64 -20.67
C PHE A 18 -29.89 -22.63 -19.50
N PHE A 19 -30.93 -22.56 -18.64
CA PHE A 19 -31.16 -21.62 -17.53
C PHE A 19 -31.42 -20.17 -17.96
N PRO A 20 -32.59 -19.60 -17.60
CA PRO A 20 -32.80 -19.11 -16.22
C PRO A 20 -34.07 -19.66 -15.54
N ASN A 21 -34.22 -19.42 -14.23
CA ASN A 21 -35.50 -19.63 -13.53
C ASN A 21 -35.63 -18.77 -12.25
N LEU A 22 -36.83 -18.23 -12.04
CA LEU A 22 -37.50 -17.72 -10.82
C LEU A 22 -36.68 -17.21 -9.61
N ILE A 23 -37.10 -16.06 -9.06
CA ILE A 23 -38.01 -16.06 -7.87
C ILE A 23 -38.79 -14.73 -7.77
N LEU A 24 -39.99 -14.80 -7.19
CA LEU A 24 -40.86 -13.68 -6.86
C LEU A 24 -40.86 -13.47 -5.34
N ALA A 25 -40.75 -12.21 -4.91
CA ALA A 25 -41.16 -11.66 -3.61
C ALA A 25 -40.96 -12.49 -2.31
N SER A 26 -40.06 -12.01 -1.45
CA SER A 26 -40.32 -11.97 -0.01
C SER A 26 -39.74 -10.67 0.59
N LYS A 27 -40.31 -10.20 1.70
CA LYS A 27 -39.86 -8.95 2.35
C LYS A 27 -38.62 -9.21 3.19
N ALA A 28 -37.60 -8.37 3.04
CA ALA A 28 -36.67 -8.04 4.12
C ALA A 28 -36.90 -6.58 4.48
N PHE A 29 -36.98 -6.26 5.78
CA PHE A 29 -36.89 -4.87 6.21
C PHE A 29 -35.46 -4.39 5.98
N ALA A 30 -35.30 -3.22 5.36
CA ALA A 30 -34.05 -2.49 5.42
C ALA A 30 -33.98 -1.84 6.81
N ASP A 31 -33.48 -2.59 7.79
CA ASP A 31 -33.07 -2.03 9.08
C ASP A 31 -32.08 -0.88 8.81
N SER A 32 -32.33 0.29 9.39
CA SER A 32 -31.63 1.52 9.08
C SER A 32 -30.27 1.57 9.78
N THR A 33 -29.38 0.65 9.43
CA THR A 33 -28.06 0.51 10.03
C THR A 33 -27.24 1.78 9.86
N GLN A 34 -27.00 2.49 10.97
CA GLN A 34 -26.21 3.71 10.98
C GLN A 34 -24.76 3.40 11.34
N GLU A 35 -23.82 4.09 10.69
CA GLU A 35 -22.38 3.87 10.84
C GLU A 35 -21.70 5.17 11.31
N ALA A 36 -21.01 5.12 12.45
CA ALA A 36 -20.09 6.18 12.88
C ALA A 36 -18.64 5.72 12.72
N LYS A 37 -17.76 6.60 12.25
CA LYS A 37 -16.32 6.34 12.06
C LYS A 37 -15.50 7.34 12.85
N GLN A 38 -14.52 6.86 13.60
CA GLN A 38 -13.67 7.67 14.47
C GLN A 38 -12.22 7.17 14.40
N GLN A 39 -11.27 8.05 14.09
CA GLN A 39 -9.85 7.77 14.28
C GLN A 39 -9.55 7.89 15.78
N VAL A 40 -8.91 6.89 16.36
CA VAL A 40 -8.68 6.79 17.82
C VAL A 40 -7.21 7.09 18.15
N ILE A 41 -6.30 6.47 17.40
CA ILE A 41 -4.84 6.69 17.50
C ILE A 41 -4.30 6.84 16.09
N GLU A 42 -3.44 7.83 15.88
CA GLU A 42 -2.70 8.02 14.65
C GLU A 42 -1.22 8.23 14.98
N SER A 43 -0.42 7.18 14.80
CA SER A 43 1.05 7.22 14.93
C SER A 43 1.70 6.27 13.92
N ASN A 44 3.02 6.36 13.78
CA ASN A 44 3.83 5.51 12.91
C ASN A 44 4.01 4.07 13.42
N GLN A 45 3.89 3.85 14.74
CA GLN A 45 4.06 2.53 15.37
C GLN A 45 2.72 1.86 15.74
N LEU A 46 1.66 2.64 15.94
CA LEU A 46 0.31 2.14 16.18
C LEU A 46 -0.73 3.09 15.58
N ASN A 47 -1.58 2.58 14.68
CA ASN A 47 -2.75 3.27 14.16
C ASN A 47 -4.01 2.48 14.55
N VAL A 48 -5.03 3.16 15.07
CA VAL A 48 -6.29 2.56 15.50
C VAL A 48 -7.47 3.44 15.07
N ARG A 49 -8.46 2.83 14.43
CA ARG A 49 -9.73 3.46 14.04
C ARG A 49 -10.89 2.56 14.44
N SER A 50 -12.01 3.15 14.82
CA SER A 50 -13.22 2.44 15.22
C SER A 50 -14.38 2.73 14.25
N VAL A 51 -15.17 1.70 13.96
CA VAL A 51 -16.42 1.80 13.21
C VAL A 51 -17.55 1.25 14.09
N ALA A 52 -18.54 2.08 14.40
CA ALA A 52 -19.69 1.71 15.22
C ALA A 52 -20.94 1.59 14.35
N ILE A 53 -21.47 0.38 14.21
CA ILE A 53 -22.67 0.08 13.41
C ILE A 53 -23.84 -0.21 14.35
N ARG A 54 -24.85 0.67 14.34
CA ARG A 54 -26.04 0.60 15.20
C ARG A 54 -27.23 -0.01 14.43
N SER A 55 -27.84 -1.05 15.00
CA SER A 55 -29.20 -1.49 14.69
C SER A 55 -30.15 -1.13 15.84
N ASP A 56 -31.43 -1.48 15.71
CA ASP A 56 -32.43 -1.15 16.73
C ASP A 56 -32.16 -1.79 18.11
N GLU A 57 -31.65 -3.02 18.12
CA GLU A 57 -31.43 -3.83 19.33
C GLU A 57 -29.97 -3.83 19.84
N LYS A 58 -28.98 -3.60 18.95
CA LYS A 58 -27.55 -3.73 19.28
C LYS A 58 -26.63 -2.77 18.52
N ILE A 59 -25.38 -2.69 18.97
CA ILE A 59 -24.30 -1.95 18.31
C ILE A 59 -23.08 -2.86 18.18
N ILE A 60 -22.53 -2.95 16.98
CA ILE A 60 -21.28 -3.64 16.69
C ILE A 60 -20.18 -2.58 16.58
N TRP A 61 -19.08 -2.77 17.30
CA TRP A 61 -17.95 -1.85 17.36
C TRP A 61 -16.71 -2.55 16.80
N ASP A 62 -16.37 -2.25 15.56
CA ASP A 62 -15.20 -2.79 14.86
C ASP A 62 -13.98 -1.90 15.09
N ILE A 63 -13.08 -2.33 15.96
CA ILE A 63 -11.82 -1.66 16.26
C ILE A 63 -10.74 -2.20 15.32
N TYR A 64 -10.48 -1.47 14.23
CA TYR A 64 -9.39 -1.79 13.32
C TYR A 64 -8.07 -1.24 13.86
N TYR A 65 -7.02 -2.05 13.80
CA TYR A 65 -5.68 -1.66 14.23
C TYR A 65 -4.61 -2.07 13.23
N ARG A 66 -3.50 -1.33 13.22
CA ARG A 66 -2.21 -1.73 12.64
C ARG A 66 -1.09 -1.33 13.60
N SER A 67 -0.26 -2.30 13.96
CA SER A 67 0.89 -2.17 14.86
C SER A 67 2.19 -2.50 14.13
N LEU A 68 3.26 -1.80 14.46
CA LEU A 68 4.59 -1.93 13.87
C LEU A 68 5.65 -1.68 14.94
N ALA A 69 6.40 -2.73 15.29
CA ALA A 69 7.44 -2.64 16.29
C ALA A 69 8.63 -1.78 15.80
N SER A 70 9.38 -1.22 16.75
CA SER A 70 10.72 -0.68 16.45
C SER A 70 11.68 -1.80 16.04
N THR A 71 12.69 -1.46 15.23
CA THR A 71 13.80 -2.37 14.92
C THR A 71 14.38 -2.98 16.20
N ASP A 72 14.65 -4.29 16.15
CA ASP A 72 15.19 -5.11 17.23
C ASP A 72 14.23 -5.39 18.42
N GLN A 73 12.92 -5.13 18.28
CA GLN A 73 11.88 -5.55 19.23
C GLN A 73 10.67 -6.17 18.52
N GLN A 74 9.88 -6.97 19.24
CA GLN A 74 8.53 -7.38 18.84
C GLN A 74 7.49 -6.61 19.68
N GLN A 75 6.27 -6.42 19.17
CA GLN A 75 5.19 -5.72 19.87
C GLN A 75 3.94 -6.61 19.99
N ARG A 76 3.23 -6.50 21.12
CA ARG A 76 1.86 -7.02 21.29
C ARG A 76 0.92 -5.90 21.70
N LEU A 77 -0.37 -6.07 21.44
CA LEU A 77 -1.41 -5.17 21.91
C LEU A 77 -2.23 -5.82 23.04
N LYS A 78 -2.55 -5.01 24.05
CA LYS A 78 -3.59 -5.25 25.04
C LYS A 78 -4.75 -4.29 24.76
N VAL A 79 -5.97 -4.80 24.65
CA VAL A 79 -7.21 -4.05 24.44
C VAL A 79 -8.22 -4.40 25.52
N GLN A 80 -8.86 -3.40 26.13
CA GLN A 80 -10.02 -3.58 27.01
C GLN A 80 -11.11 -2.59 26.61
N VAL A 81 -12.34 -3.08 26.46
CA VAL A 81 -13.52 -2.26 26.15
C VAL A 81 -14.47 -2.34 27.32
N THR A 82 -14.96 -1.20 27.81
CA THR A 82 -16.09 -1.12 28.74
C THR A 82 -17.24 -0.32 28.13
N ASP A 83 -18.46 -0.68 28.52
CA ASP A 83 -19.65 0.07 28.15
C ASP A 83 -19.82 1.36 28.98
N SER A 84 -20.87 2.12 28.70
CA SER A 84 -21.21 3.36 29.43
C SER A 84 -21.60 3.14 30.91
N ALA A 85 -21.74 1.90 31.38
CA ALA A 85 -21.93 1.55 32.80
C ALA A 85 -20.63 1.07 33.47
N GLY A 86 -19.53 0.95 32.71
CA GLY A 86 -18.24 0.44 33.19
C GLY A 86 -18.11 -1.08 33.18
N GLN A 87 -19.04 -1.81 32.58
CA GLN A 87 -18.98 -3.27 32.46
C GLN A 87 -18.10 -3.66 31.27
N VAL A 88 -17.18 -4.62 31.45
CA VAL A 88 -16.28 -5.09 30.38
C VAL A 88 -17.06 -5.82 29.29
N VAL A 89 -16.85 -5.41 28.04
CA VAL A 89 -17.44 -5.99 26.84
C VAL A 89 -16.42 -6.95 26.21
N ALA A 90 -16.81 -8.21 26.04
CA ALA A 90 -15.98 -9.19 25.36
C ALA A 90 -16.10 -9.07 23.82
N PRO A 91 -15.02 -9.28 23.05
CA PRO A 91 -15.08 -9.27 21.59
C PRO A 91 -15.73 -10.54 21.06
N THR A 92 -16.40 -10.45 19.92
CA THR A 92 -17.07 -11.56 19.21
C THR A 92 -16.10 -12.45 18.41
N GLN A 93 -14.91 -12.70 19.00
CA GLN A 93 -13.84 -13.61 18.58
C GLN A 93 -12.94 -13.17 17.39
N LYS A 94 -11.62 -13.13 17.62
CA LYS A 94 -10.55 -13.20 16.60
C LYS A 94 -9.59 -14.34 16.97
N GLU A 95 -9.14 -15.11 15.97
CA GLU A 95 -8.15 -16.17 16.16
C GLU A 95 -6.77 -15.59 16.56
N GLY A 96 -6.09 -16.21 17.53
CA GLY A 96 -4.77 -15.78 18.01
C GLY A 96 -4.76 -14.74 19.14
N TRP A 97 -5.93 -14.32 19.65
CA TRP A 97 -6.04 -13.45 20.83
C TRP A 97 -6.48 -14.22 22.08
N THR A 98 -6.03 -13.78 23.25
CA THR A 98 -6.31 -14.39 24.57
C THR A 98 -6.89 -13.37 25.55
N THR A 99 -7.43 -13.80 26.69
CA THR A 99 -7.91 -12.89 27.75
C THR A 99 -7.07 -13.09 29.02
N ASP A 100 -6.59 -12.02 29.63
CA ASP A 100 -5.83 -12.07 30.89
C ASP A 100 -6.73 -11.99 32.14
N GLU A 101 -6.15 -12.24 33.32
CA GLU A 101 -6.85 -12.24 34.61
C GLU A 101 -7.46 -10.87 34.98
N SER A 102 -7.04 -9.79 34.31
CA SER A 102 -7.58 -8.43 34.46
C SER A 102 -8.61 -8.07 33.36
N SER A 103 -9.08 -9.07 32.60
CA SER A 103 -10.03 -8.92 31.49
C SER A 103 -9.52 -8.00 30.36
N TRP A 104 -8.21 -7.95 30.11
CA TRP A 104 -7.66 -7.43 28.86
C TRP A 104 -7.61 -8.53 27.81
N PHE A 105 -7.93 -8.19 26.57
CA PHE A 105 -7.72 -9.02 25.40
C PHE A 105 -6.31 -8.75 24.88
N VAL A 106 -5.50 -9.80 24.71
CA VAL A 106 -4.05 -9.71 24.50
C VAL A 106 -3.64 -10.52 23.28
N SER A 107 -2.92 -9.89 22.35
CA SER A 107 -2.31 -10.53 21.18
C SER A 107 -1.02 -11.28 21.53
N ALA A 108 -0.56 -12.13 20.61
CA ALA A 108 0.84 -12.56 20.61
C ALA A 108 1.79 -11.40 20.24
N PHE A 109 3.09 -11.59 20.48
CA PHE A 109 4.14 -10.66 20.03
C PHE A 109 4.45 -10.87 18.54
N HIS A 110 4.51 -9.77 17.79
CA HIS A 110 4.78 -9.74 16.36
C HIS A 110 5.66 -8.55 15.98
N ASP A 111 6.42 -8.67 14.88
CA ASP A 111 7.18 -7.53 14.32
C ASP A 111 6.24 -6.47 13.73
N SER A 112 5.10 -6.93 13.19
CA SER A 112 3.91 -6.15 12.85
C SER A 112 2.66 -7.04 12.88
N ASP A 113 1.51 -6.46 13.23
CA ASP A 113 0.19 -7.12 13.18
C ASP A 113 -0.91 -6.11 12.82
N GLU A 114 -1.93 -6.57 12.10
CA GLU A 114 -3.11 -5.78 11.78
C GLU A 114 -4.41 -6.60 11.75
N GLY A 115 -5.53 -5.91 11.84
CA GLY A 115 -6.85 -6.53 11.69
C GLY A 115 -7.95 -5.74 12.36
N VAL A 116 -8.97 -6.46 12.83
CA VAL A 116 -10.14 -5.90 13.51
C VAL A 116 -10.46 -6.72 14.76
N LEU A 117 -10.92 -6.04 15.81
CA LEU A 117 -11.59 -6.64 16.96
C LEU A 117 -13.03 -6.10 17.00
N SER A 118 -14.00 -6.99 16.78
CA SER A 118 -15.43 -6.67 16.86
C SER A 118 -15.93 -6.86 18.30
N PHE A 119 -16.69 -5.91 18.82
CA PHE A 119 -17.37 -5.98 20.12
C PHE A 119 -18.86 -5.73 19.95
N GLU A 120 -19.71 -6.35 20.77
CA GLU A 120 -21.18 -6.22 20.67
C GLU A 120 -21.79 -5.68 21.98
N THR A 121 -22.58 -4.60 21.88
CA THR A 121 -23.30 -4.00 23.02
C THR A 121 -24.78 -3.84 22.72
N SER A 122 -25.61 -3.60 23.76
CA SER A 122 -27.02 -3.23 23.56
C SER A 122 -27.18 -1.93 22.76
N GLY A 123 -28.23 -1.84 21.96
CA GLY A 123 -28.62 -0.68 21.15
C GLY A 123 -28.97 0.57 21.96
N SER A 124 -29.04 0.44 23.29
CA SER A 124 -29.18 1.54 24.25
C SER A 124 -27.87 2.26 24.59
N VAL A 125 -26.71 1.62 24.39
CA VAL A 125 -25.38 2.19 24.70
C VAL A 125 -25.11 3.40 23.80
N THR A 126 -24.60 4.49 24.36
CA THR A 126 -24.28 5.72 23.61
C THR A 126 -22.80 5.85 23.30
N SER A 127 -21.94 5.26 24.13
CA SER A 127 -20.48 5.21 23.91
C SER A 127 -19.87 4.01 24.64
N ILE A 128 -18.71 3.58 24.16
CA ILE A 128 -17.80 2.66 24.86
C ILE A 128 -16.52 3.42 25.24
N GLN A 129 -15.81 2.93 26.27
CA GLN A 129 -14.44 3.32 26.53
C GLN A 129 -13.51 2.22 26.02
N LEU A 130 -12.61 2.57 25.10
CA LEU A 130 -11.51 1.71 24.66
C LEU A 130 -10.24 2.09 25.43
N ALA A 131 -9.78 1.20 26.30
CA ALA A 131 -8.42 1.23 26.84
C ALA A 131 -7.51 0.38 25.94
N ILE A 132 -6.34 0.90 25.60
CA ILE A 132 -5.35 0.18 24.78
C ILE A 132 -3.93 0.44 25.28
N GLN A 133 -3.14 -0.63 25.32
CA GLN A 133 -1.75 -0.66 25.76
C GLN A 133 -0.94 -1.45 24.72
N ALA A 134 0.28 -1.02 24.45
CA ALA A 134 1.24 -1.73 23.61
C ALA A 134 2.44 -2.12 24.47
N ASP A 135 2.79 -3.40 24.48
CA ASP A 135 3.99 -3.90 25.15
C ASP A 135 5.01 -4.30 24.09
N SER A 136 6.30 -4.06 24.33
CA SER A 136 7.36 -4.62 23.49
C SER A 136 8.16 -5.69 24.21
N GLN A 137 8.75 -6.58 23.42
CA GLN A 137 9.64 -7.66 23.88
C GLN A 137 10.99 -7.52 23.19
N SER A 138 12.06 -7.43 23.99
CA SER A 138 13.45 -7.58 23.53
C SER A 138 14.01 -8.92 24.02
N ASN A 139 14.93 -9.51 23.24
CA ASN A 139 15.64 -10.73 23.61
C ASN A 139 17.09 -10.37 23.96
N GLU A 140 17.30 -9.85 25.16
CA GLU A 140 18.61 -9.41 25.65
C GLU A 140 19.28 -10.53 26.44
N SER A 141 20.55 -10.80 26.14
CA SER A 141 21.39 -11.81 26.82
C SER A 141 20.86 -13.26 26.86
N GLY A 142 19.76 -13.57 26.15
CA GLY A 142 19.13 -14.88 26.13
C GLY A 142 17.87 -15.02 27.00
N GLU A 143 17.45 -13.95 27.69
CA GLU A 143 16.16 -13.87 28.39
C GLU A 143 15.24 -12.88 27.66
N SER A 144 13.94 -13.17 27.62
CA SER A 144 12.95 -12.30 26.96
C SER A 144 12.42 -11.26 27.94
N VAL A 145 12.84 -10.01 27.78
CA VAL A 145 12.41 -8.88 28.60
C VAL A 145 11.17 -8.25 27.97
N ILE A 146 10.08 -8.16 28.73
CA ILE A 146 8.85 -7.46 28.30
C ILE A 146 8.83 -6.07 28.94
N THR A 147 8.79 -5.04 28.09
CA THR A 147 8.52 -3.66 28.48
C THR A 147 7.05 -3.37 28.25
N GLU A 148 6.26 -3.37 29.31
CA GLU A 148 4.87 -2.92 29.24
C GLU A 148 4.79 -1.43 28.92
N ASN A 149 3.75 -1.03 28.18
CA ASN A 149 3.51 0.37 27.81
C ASN A 149 4.68 1.04 27.08
N SER A 150 5.24 0.35 26.07
CA SER A 150 6.38 0.81 25.27
C SER A 150 6.08 2.02 24.37
N LEU A 151 4.81 2.41 24.25
CA LEU A 151 4.35 3.64 23.58
C LEU A 151 3.75 4.62 24.61
N PRO A 152 4.57 5.38 25.37
CA PRO A 152 4.12 6.15 26.55
C PRO A 152 3.06 7.23 26.25
N ASP A 153 3.05 7.80 25.04
CA ASP A 153 2.05 8.78 24.61
C ASP A 153 0.66 8.18 24.33
N ILE A 154 0.55 6.84 24.25
CA ILE A 154 -0.69 6.12 23.94
C ILE A 154 -1.19 5.34 25.16
N SER A 155 -0.27 4.74 25.92
CA SER A 155 -0.57 3.96 27.12
C SER A 155 -1.43 4.70 28.14
N ALA A 156 -2.34 3.95 28.80
CA ALA A 156 -3.20 4.42 29.89
C ALA A 156 -4.16 5.59 29.56
N LYS A 157 -4.43 5.83 28.27
CA LYS A 157 -5.55 6.69 27.83
C LYS A 157 -6.79 5.83 27.55
N ASN A 158 -7.90 6.19 28.20
CA ASN A 158 -9.22 5.65 27.87
C ASN A 158 -9.83 6.53 26.76
N TYR A 159 -10.06 5.95 25.60
CA TYR A 159 -10.61 6.62 24.43
C TYR A 159 -12.12 6.38 24.35
N THR A 160 -12.91 7.45 24.50
CA THR A 160 -14.36 7.36 24.33
C THR A 160 -14.71 7.27 22.84
N ILE A 161 -15.37 6.18 22.44
CA ILE A 161 -15.87 5.97 21.09
C ILE A 161 -17.39 6.08 21.13
N THR A 162 -17.97 6.89 20.23
CA THR A 162 -19.40 7.26 20.30
C THR A 162 -20.22 6.54 19.23
N ALA A 163 -21.41 6.07 19.59
CA ALA A 163 -22.35 5.49 18.64
C ALA A 163 -23.04 6.58 17.80
N PRO A 164 -23.49 6.28 16.55
CA PRO A 164 -24.34 7.20 15.79
C PRO A 164 -25.67 7.42 16.53
N GLU A 165 -26.22 8.64 16.47
CA GLU A 165 -27.40 9.04 17.25
C GLU A 165 -28.65 8.23 16.88
N LYS A 166 -29.44 7.81 17.88
CA LYS A 166 -30.67 7.06 17.63
C LYS A 166 -31.78 8.01 17.14
N VAL A 167 -32.10 7.95 15.86
CA VAL A 167 -33.25 8.63 15.26
C VAL A 167 -34.55 8.10 15.86
N VAL A 168 -35.48 9.00 16.19
CA VAL A 168 -36.78 8.67 16.77
C VAL A 168 -37.88 9.03 15.79
N GLU A 169 -38.47 8.03 15.12
CA GLU A 169 -39.72 8.24 14.37
C GLU A 169 -40.93 8.27 15.32
N ALA A 170 -41.79 9.28 15.15
CA ALA A 170 -42.99 9.44 15.97
C ALA A 170 -44.13 8.53 15.46
N THR A 171 -44.53 7.55 16.28
CA THR A 171 -45.59 6.58 15.95
C THR A 171 -46.98 7.08 16.34
N THR A 172 -48.00 6.81 15.51
CA THR A 172 -49.39 6.68 15.97
C THR A 172 -50.11 5.46 15.35
N VAL A 173 -50.31 4.44 16.20
CA VAL A 173 -51.52 3.60 16.43
C VAL A 173 -52.71 3.62 15.43
N SER A 174 -53.52 2.57 15.23
CA SER A 174 -53.55 1.18 15.78
C SER A 174 -54.70 0.32 15.18
N SER A 175 -54.54 -1.01 15.14
CA SER A 175 -55.54 -2.07 15.49
C SER A 175 -54.88 -3.46 15.34
N GLU A 176 -54.86 -4.35 16.36
CA GLU A 176 -55.93 -5.26 16.85
C GLU A 176 -56.46 -6.25 15.81
N ALA A 177 -56.57 -7.57 16.04
CA ALA A 177 -56.11 -8.51 17.10
C ALA A 177 -56.07 -9.94 16.44
N THR A 178 -56.01 -11.16 17.03
CA THR A 178 -56.17 -11.82 18.36
C THR A 178 -55.57 -13.28 18.18
N SER A 179 -55.38 -14.27 19.08
CA SER A 179 -55.70 -14.59 20.50
C SER A 179 -54.76 -15.71 21.06
N GLN A 180 -54.73 -15.92 22.39
CA GLN A 180 -54.65 -17.21 23.15
C GLN A 180 -53.48 -18.23 22.93
N SER A 181 -53.00 -19.00 23.93
CA SER A 181 -53.18 -19.01 25.42
C SER A 181 -52.21 -20.03 26.10
N SER A 182 -51.83 -19.79 27.38
CA SER A 182 -51.53 -20.78 28.48
C SER A 182 -50.51 -21.94 28.29
N SER A 183 -49.73 -22.41 29.29
CA SER A 183 -49.44 -21.95 30.67
C SER A 183 -48.36 -22.84 31.38
N GLU A 184 -47.53 -22.22 32.25
CA GLU A 184 -46.91 -22.78 33.50
C GLU A 184 -45.87 -23.93 33.54
N GLN A 185 -44.74 -23.65 34.22
CA GLN A 185 -43.99 -24.49 35.23
C GLN A 185 -43.29 -25.81 34.78
N GLN A 186 -42.21 -26.36 35.41
CA GLN A 186 -41.34 -25.95 36.54
C GLN A 186 -39.93 -26.69 36.52
N VAL A 187 -38.89 -26.02 37.05
CA VAL A 187 -37.57 -26.44 37.67
C VAL A 187 -36.75 -27.72 37.30
N THR A 188 -35.40 -27.55 37.33
CA THR A 188 -34.29 -28.39 37.90
C THR A 188 -33.35 -29.33 37.07
N GLN A 189 -32.05 -29.00 37.13
CA GLN A 189 -30.84 -29.81 37.48
C GLN A 189 -30.22 -30.94 36.62
N SER A 190 -28.86 -30.99 36.72
CA SER A 190 -27.95 -32.16 36.62
C SER A 190 -27.77 -32.84 35.25
N MET A 191 -26.64 -33.41 34.77
CA MET A 191 -25.22 -33.67 35.14
C MET A 191 -24.90 -35.12 34.65
N THR A 192 -23.65 -35.42 34.24
CA THR A 192 -23.04 -36.79 34.07
C THR A 192 -23.65 -37.75 33.01
N GLU A 193 -22.98 -38.74 32.38
CA GLU A 193 -21.55 -39.10 32.19
C GLU A 193 -21.34 -40.21 31.08
N VAL A 194 -20.12 -40.29 30.50
CA VAL A 194 -19.31 -41.51 30.15
C VAL A 194 -19.81 -42.58 29.13
N SER A 195 -18.84 -43.37 28.61
CA SER A 195 -18.91 -44.65 27.83
C SER A 195 -19.32 -44.57 26.34
N THR A 196 -18.59 -45.06 25.31
CA THR A 196 -17.96 -46.39 24.97
C THR A 196 -18.98 -47.45 24.50
N GLU A 197 -18.69 -48.46 23.64
CA GLU A 197 -17.44 -49.12 23.21
C GLU A 197 -17.60 -50.03 21.94
N THR A 198 -16.50 -50.46 21.27
CA THR A 198 -16.29 -51.74 20.47
C THR A 198 -17.18 -52.15 19.26
N ALA A 199 -16.84 -53.10 18.34
CA ALA A 199 -15.61 -53.87 17.98
C ALA A 199 -15.73 -54.65 16.62
N LYS A 200 -14.62 -55.31 16.21
CA LYS A 200 -14.42 -56.41 15.21
C LYS A 200 -14.12 -55.95 13.76
N SER A 201 -13.04 -56.33 13.05
CA SER A 201 -11.99 -57.39 13.10
C SER A 201 -12.28 -58.71 12.38
N TYR A 202 -11.41 -59.09 11.40
CA TYR A 202 -10.99 -60.45 10.99
C TYR A 202 -9.68 -60.38 10.14
N VAL A 203 -8.92 -61.49 10.02
CA VAL A 203 -7.52 -61.54 9.50
C VAL A 203 -7.16 -62.86 8.78
N THR A 204 -6.41 -62.77 7.67
CA THR A 204 -5.45 -63.77 7.08
C THR A 204 -4.60 -63.00 6.02
N GLN A 205 -3.26 -62.98 5.97
CA GLN A 205 -2.24 -64.05 5.72
C GLN A 205 -2.42 -64.74 4.35
N GLU A 206 -1.42 -64.96 3.48
CA GLU A 206 0.07 -64.84 3.46
C GLU A 206 0.52 -64.20 2.09
N LYS A 207 1.78 -63.93 1.68
CA LYS A 207 3.11 -64.50 2.01
C LYS A 207 4.30 -63.54 1.64
N GLU A 208 5.49 -63.88 2.16
CA GLU A 208 6.89 -63.43 1.91
C GLU A 208 7.19 -62.66 0.59
N PHE A 209 8.05 -61.63 0.57
CA PHE A 209 9.48 -61.70 0.94
C PHE A 209 10.03 -60.40 1.58
N THR A 210 11.12 -60.52 2.36
CA THR A 210 11.71 -59.46 3.19
C THR A 210 13.01 -58.87 2.65
N ASN A 211 13.30 -57.61 2.97
CA ASN A 211 14.51 -57.22 3.70
C ASN A 211 14.37 -55.78 4.25
N GLU A 212 14.47 -55.64 5.56
CA GLU A 212 14.45 -54.35 6.26
C GLU A 212 15.86 -53.83 6.56
N SER A 213 15.96 -52.53 6.80
CA SER A 213 16.78 -52.03 7.92
C SER A 213 16.14 -50.74 8.44
N THR A 214 15.47 -50.83 9.59
CA THR A 214 14.64 -49.76 10.15
C THR A 214 15.37 -48.98 11.25
N THR A 215 15.21 -47.66 11.23
CA THR A 215 15.71 -46.78 12.30
C THR A 215 14.68 -46.68 13.41
N ALA A 216 15.03 -47.03 14.65
CA ALA A 216 14.19 -46.78 15.83
C ALA A 216 15.04 -46.47 17.08
N SER A 217 14.57 -45.53 17.90
CA SER A 217 15.22 -45.11 19.14
C SER A 217 14.35 -45.47 20.35
N SER A 218 14.95 -45.90 21.46
CA SER A 218 14.32 -45.72 22.78
C SER A 218 15.31 -45.65 23.96
N LYS A 219 15.17 -44.52 24.67
CA LYS A 219 15.38 -44.24 26.11
C LYS A 219 15.94 -45.36 27.02
N ALA A 220 17.00 -45.03 27.75
CA ALA A 220 17.15 -45.35 29.18
C ALA A 220 17.92 -44.20 29.88
N LYS A 221 17.91 -44.16 31.23
CA LYS A 221 18.44 -43.04 32.01
C LYS A 221 19.35 -43.52 33.15
N ASP A 222 20.19 -42.59 33.61
CA ASP A 222 20.87 -42.51 34.91
C ASP A 222 22.10 -43.40 35.24
N LYS A 223 22.96 -42.76 36.05
CA LYS A 223 24.12 -43.21 36.86
C LYS A 223 25.53 -43.21 36.26
N GLU A 224 26.41 -42.68 37.09
CA GLU A 224 27.85 -42.52 36.90
C GLU A 224 28.58 -43.87 37.00
N SER A 225 29.70 -44.00 36.27
CA SER A 225 31.01 -44.21 36.93
C SER A 225 32.15 -44.20 35.91
N SER A 226 33.30 -43.67 36.31
CA SER A 226 34.48 -43.56 35.45
C SER A 226 35.24 -44.89 35.38
N LYS A 227 35.54 -45.38 34.16
CA LYS A 227 36.77 -46.16 33.89
C LYS A 227 37.09 -46.27 32.41
N VAL A 228 38.39 -46.27 32.12
CA VAL A 228 38.96 -46.48 30.78
C VAL A 228 38.78 -47.93 30.37
N GLN A 229 38.33 -48.18 29.14
CA GLN A 229 38.40 -49.49 28.50
C GLN A 229 38.95 -49.34 27.08
N ALA A 230 39.83 -50.25 26.68
CA ALA A 230 40.52 -50.17 25.40
C ALA A 230 39.57 -50.51 24.23
N ASP A 231 39.67 -49.70 23.17
CA ASP A 231 38.75 -49.79 22.04
C ASP A 231 39.04 -51.01 21.14
N ARG A 232 37.99 -51.62 20.59
CA ARG A 232 38.11 -52.81 19.73
C ARG A 232 38.31 -52.39 18.28
N ALA A 233 39.56 -52.14 17.90
CA ALA A 233 39.92 -51.80 16.53
C ALA A 233 39.55 -52.92 15.53
N SER A 234 38.43 -52.74 14.81
CA SER A 234 38.08 -53.53 13.62
C SER A 234 38.96 -53.08 12.44
N VAL A 235 40.03 -53.82 12.15
CA VAL A 235 40.96 -53.49 11.08
C VAL A 235 40.44 -54.00 9.75
N ALA A 236 40.10 -53.09 8.84
CA ALA A 236 39.99 -53.41 7.42
C ALA A 236 41.40 -53.64 6.85
N ASN A 237 41.73 -54.89 6.53
CA ASN A 237 43.00 -55.22 5.91
C ASN A 237 43.07 -54.59 4.50
N PHE A 238 44.24 -54.05 4.16
CA PHE A 238 44.45 -53.12 3.02
C PHE A 238 43.65 -51.82 3.09
N SER A 239 43.91 -51.02 4.12
CA SER A 239 43.66 -49.57 4.02
C SER A 239 44.60 -48.94 2.99
N ALA A 240 44.13 -47.95 2.22
CA ALA A 240 44.99 -47.20 1.30
C ALA A 240 46.16 -46.49 2.01
N LYS A 241 46.01 -46.18 3.32
CA LYS A 241 47.02 -45.52 4.14
C LYS A 241 48.23 -46.43 4.43
N SER A 242 48.01 -47.70 4.73
CA SER A 242 49.11 -48.66 4.96
C SER A 242 49.92 -48.97 3.69
N VAL A 243 49.34 -48.78 2.51
CA VAL A 243 50.10 -48.78 1.24
C VAL A 243 50.89 -47.47 1.08
N LEU A 244 50.27 -46.33 1.41
CA LEU A 244 50.88 -44.99 1.36
C LEU A 244 52.17 -44.89 2.20
N ASP A 245 52.13 -45.41 3.43
CA ASP A 245 53.27 -45.38 4.37
C ASP A 245 54.45 -46.25 3.87
N SER A 246 54.19 -47.28 3.05
CA SER A 246 55.21 -48.17 2.47
C SER A 246 56.00 -47.58 1.29
N ILE A 247 55.58 -46.44 0.72
CA ILE A 247 56.20 -45.85 -0.49
C ILE A 247 57.25 -44.78 -0.14
N GLN A 248 57.25 -44.26 1.09
CA GLN A 248 57.88 -42.98 1.43
C GLN A 248 59.42 -42.95 1.46
N SER A 249 60.15 -44.07 1.44
CA SER A 249 61.63 -44.00 1.45
C SER A 249 62.27 -43.84 0.07
N LEU A 250 61.71 -44.50 -0.95
CA LEU A 250 62.48 -45.06 -2.08
C LEU A 250 63.02 -44.09 -3.15
N SER A 251 62.81 -42.77 -3.03
CA SER A 251 63.01 -41.84 -4.17
C SER A 251 63.95 -40.65 -3.89
N ALA A 252 64.84 -40.38 -4.85
CA ALA A 252 65.77 -39.26 -4.82
C ALA A 252 65.05 -37.91 -4.93
N THR A 253 65.33 -37.00 -4.00
CA THR A 253 64.63 -35.71 -3.88
C THR A 253 65.18 -34.65 -4.83
N THR A 254 64.83 -34.72 -6.12
CA THR A 254 65.06 -33.61 -7.06
C THR A 254 64.28 -32.37 -6.58
N SER A 255 64.95 -31.21 -6.54
CA SER A 255 64.37 -29.90 -6.21
C SER A 255 64.26 -29.04 -7.46
N TYR A 256 63.16 -28.30 -7.61
CA TYR A 256 62.90 -27.44 -8.78
C TYR A 256 62.66 -25.99 -8.34
N SER A 257 63.21 -25.03 -9.07
CA SER A 257 62.94 -23.61 -8.84
C SER A 257 61.52 -23.27 -9.32
N ASN A 258 60.64 -22.81 -8.43
CA ASN A 258 59.28 -22.39 -8.77
C ASN A 258 59.27 -21.25 -9.81
N VAL A 259 58.50 -21.43 -10.89
CA VAL A 259 58.28 -20.41 -11.91
C VAL A 259 56.99 -19.68 -11.57
N SER A 260 57.06 -18.79 -10.58
CA SER A 260 55.90 -18.09 -10.01
C SER A 260 55.15 -17.28 -11.09
N PRO A 261 53.84 -17.53 -11.30
CA PRO A 261 53.01 -16.74 -12.20
C PRO A 261 52.83 -15.29 -11.72
N GLU A 262 52.84 -14.33 -12.66
CA GLU A 262 52.75 -12.90 -12.34
C GLU A 262 51.33 -12.36 -12.57
N TYR A 263 50.86 -11.46 -11.70
CA TYR A 263 49.52 -10.87 -11.76
C TYR A 263 49.58 -9.35 -11.74
N THR A 264 48.69 -8.72 -12.50
CA THR A 264 48.39 -7.29 -12.40
C THR A 264 47.27 -7.09 -11.38
N THR A 265 47.32 -5.98 -10.64
CA THR A 265 46.22 -5.48 -9.81
C THR A 265 46.03 -4.00 -10.12
N ASP A 266 44.87 -3.64 -10.67
CA ASP A 266 44.54 -2.26 -11.03
C ASP A 266 43.04 -1.97 -10.83
N ALA A 267 42.56 -0.80 -11.30
CA ALA A 267 41.17 -0.39 -11.19
C ALA A 267 40.17 -1.30 -11.95
N THR A 268 40.65 -2.22 -12.79
CA THR A 268 39.86 -3.26 -13.45
C THR A 268 39.91 -4.61 -12.72
N GLY A 269 40.61 -4.73 -11.58
CA GLY A 269 40.67 -5.93 -10.76
C GLY A 269 42.03 -6.64 -10.77
N ILE A 270 42.03 -7.95 -10.52
CA ILE A 270 43.23 -8.80 -10.44
C ILE A 270 43.19 -9.85 -11.55
N TYR A 271 44.27 -9.94 -12.34
CA TYR A 271 44.36 -10.90 -13.45
C TYR A 271 45.82 -11.22 -13.83
N PRO A 272 46.11 -12.36 -14.50
CA PRO A 272 47.43 -12.70 -15.02
C PRO A 272 48.08 -11.59 -15.84
N LYS A 273 49.32 -11.22 -15.53
CA LYS A 273 50.08 -10.16 -16.24
C LYS A 273 50.46 -10.59 -17.66
N SER A 274 50.87 -11.85 -17.82
CA SER A 274 51.09 -12.51 -19.11
C SER A 274 49.94 -13.48 -19.37
N TYR A 275 48.96 -13.04 -20.18
CA TYR A 275 47.67 -13.72 -20.32
C TYR A 275 47.29 -14.09 -21.76
N TRP A 276 46.36 -15.03 -21.86
CA TRP A 276 45.56 -15.29 -23.06
C TRP A 276 44.08 -15.35 -22.72
N SER A 277 43.21 -15.14 -23.71
CA SER A 277 41.77 -15.33 -23.59
C SER A 277 41.28 -16.41 -24.56
N PRO A 278 40.31 -17.26 -24.16
CA PRO A 278 39.70 -18.22 -25.09
C PRO A 278 39.15 -17.53 -26.33
N THR A 279 39.33 -18.11 -27.51
CA THR A 279 38.93 -17.49 -28.78
C THR A 279 37.43 -17.14 -28.79
N GLY A 280 37.12 -15.85 -29.00
CA GLY A 280 35.76 -15.29 -28.96
C GLY A 280 35.22 -14.92 -27.57
N ASN A 281 35.98 -15.18 -26.50
CA ASN A 281 35.60 -14.84 -25.13
C ASN A 281 36.33 -13.57 -24.63
N THR A 282 35.60 -12.70 -23.93
CA THR A 282 36.10 -11.43 -23.35
C THR A 282 35.95 -11.35 -21.83
N THR A 283 35.44 -12.41 -21.20
CA THR A 283 35.12 -12.50 -19.77
C THR A 283 36.14 -13.34 -18.99
N VAL A 284 37.08 -14.03 -19.65
CA VAL A 284 38.12 -14.88 -19.03
C VAL A 284 39.52 -14.48 -19.49
N ARG A 285 40.47 -14.44 -18.54
CA ARG A 285 41.92 -14.32 -18.75
C ARG A 285 42.64 -15.49 -18.07
N ASN A 286 43.35 -16.27 -18.86
CA ASN A 286 44.15 -17.42 -18.44
C ASN A 286 45.64 -17.05 -18.47
N HIS A 287 46.48 -17.66 -17.63
CA HIS A 287 47.92 -17.39 -17.64
C HIS A 287 48.63 -18.07 -18.84
N GLN A 288 49.67 -17.43 -19.36
CA GLN A 288 50.58 -18.02 -20.37
C GLN A 288 51.43 -19.17 -19.79
N GLY A 289 51.91 -20.04 -20.67
CA GLY A 289 52.89 -21.07 -20.34
C GLY A 289 54.31 -20.53 -20.34
N LYS A 290 55.27 -21.38 -19.96
CA LYS A 290 56.70 -21.06 -19.98
C LYS A 290 57.54 -22.32 -20.14
N LEU A 291 58.39 -22.32 -21.16
CA LEU A 291 59.40 -23.36 -21.37
C LEU A 291 60.48 -23.26 -20.28
N TYR A 292 60.98 -24.40 -19.83
CA TYR A 292 62.05 -24.45 -18.83
C TYR A 292 63.29 -23.66 -19.26
N GLY A 293 63.79 -22.80 -18.37
CA GLY A 293 64.95 -21.94 -18.62
C GLY A 293 64.70 -20.72 -19.51
N ALA A 294 63.49 -20.52 -20.05
CA ALA A 294 63.16 -19.33 -20.82
C ALA A 294 63.11 -18.07 -19.93
N THR A 295 63.49 -16.91 -20.49
CA THR A 295 63.39 -15.62 -19.80
C THR A 295 61.95 -15.11 -19.79
N SER A 296 61.28 -15.11 -20.94
CA SER A 296 59.87 -14.70 -21.11
C SER A 296 58.88 -15.85 -20.86
N TRP A 297 57.59 -15.51 -20.81
CA TRP A 297 56.48 -16.44 -20.99
C TRP A 297 56.31 -16.81 -22.49
N ASP A 298 55.43 -17.76 -22.81
CA ASP A 298 55.29 -18.36 -24.15
C ASP A 298 54.77 -17.42 -25.25
N GLY A 299 54.21 -16.27 -24.89
CA GLY A 299 53.69 -15.28 -25.84
C GLY A 299 52.37 -15.67 -26.52
N VAL A 300 51.76 -16.81 -26.16
CA VAL A 300 50.46 -17.23 -26.69
C VAL A 300 49.38 -16.31 -26.11
N THR A 301 48.64 -15.58 -26.94
CA THR A 301 47.61 -14.61 -26.49
C THR A 301 46.16 -15.04 -26.74
N THR A 302 45.91 -16.06 -27.56
CA THR A 302 44.60 -16.74 -27.65
C THR A 302 44.73 -18.16 -28.22
N TRP A 303 43.85 -19.06 -27.79
CA TRP A 303 43.50 -20.32 -28.45
C TRP A 303 42.10 -20.76 -27.97
N ASN A 304 41.53 -21.84 -28.52
CA ASN A 304 40.12 -22.20 -28.33
C ASN A 304 39.74 -22.76 -26.94
N GLY A 305 40.72 -23.03 -26.06
CA GLY A 305 40.50 -23.61 -24.73
C GLY A 305 40.04 -25.08 -24.73
N ASP A 306 40.29 -25.82 -25.82
CA ASP A 306 39.93 -27.25 -25.94
C ASP A 306 40.69 -28.13 -24.93
N ALA A 307 39.94 -28.88 -24.12
CA ALA A 307 40.48 -29.77 -23.09
C ALA A 307 41.40 -30.87 -23.64
N SER A 308 41.24 -31.26 -24.91
CA SER A 308 42.10 -32.25 -25.58
C SER A 308 43.49 -31.73 -25.96
N ASN A 309 43.73 -30.41 -25.87
CA ASN A 309 45.02 -29.81 -26.20
C ASN A 309 46.10 -30.14 -25.15
N LYS A 310 47.25 -30.66 -25.59
CA LYS A 310 48.38 -31.08 -24.73
C LYS A 310 49.67 -30.29 -24.99
N THR A 311 49.56 -29.10 -25.61
CA THR A 311 50.69 -28.31 -26.12
C THR A 311 50.75 -26.89 -25.57
N ASN A 312 49.60 -26.21 -25.46
CA ASN A 312 49.56 -24.77 -25.23
C ASN A 312 49.54 -24.44 -23.75
N SER A 313 50.27 -23.39 -23.36
CA SER A 313 50.18 -22.75 -22.04
C SER A 313 50.61 -23.62 -20.85
N TYR A 314 51.53 -24.57 -21.06
CA TYR A 314 52.17 -25.32 -19.96
C TYR A 314 53.37 -24.58 -19.38
N ILE A 315 53.58 -24.70 -18.08
CA ILE A 315 54.81 -24.31 -17.36
C ILE A 315 55.64 -25.58 -17.16
N GLU A 316 56.86 -25.60 -17.69
CA GLU A 316 57.71 -26.79 -17.78
C GLU A 316 58.91 -26.75 -16.81
N TYR A 317 59.21 -27.90 -16.19
CA TYR A 317 60.21 -28.03 -15.14
C TYR A 317 61.21 -29.16 -15.47
N GLY A 318 62.52 -28.91 -15.29
CA GLY A 318 63.59 -29.92 -15.49
C GLY A 318 63.91 -30.28 -16.95
N GLY A 319 63.44 -29.49 -17.90
CA GLY A 319 63.63 -29.66 -19.34
C GLY A 319 62.44 -29.14 -20.14
N THR A 320 62.48 -29.24 -21.47
CA THR A 320 61.45 -28.69 -22.36
C THR A 320 60.70 -29.78 -23.13
N GLY A 321 59.42 -29.55 -23.41
CA GLY A 321 58.53 -30.45 -24.15
C GLY A 321 58.48 -31.86 -23.55
N GLY A 322 58.66 -32.87 -24.40
CA GLY A 322 58.76 -34.28 -23.99
C GLY A 322 59.99 -34.61 -23.13
N ASN A 323 60.95 -33.68 -22.99
CA ASN A 323 62.13 -33.81 -22.14
C ASN A 323 62.00 -33.06 -20.80
N ALA A 324 60.88 -32.36 -20.54
CA ALA A 324 60.57 -31.82 -19.22
C ALA A 324 60.45 -32.96 -18.21
N ASN A 325 60.98 -32.81 -16.99
CA ASN A 325 60.72 -33.79 -15.94
C ASN A 325 59.23 -33.80 -15.59
N PHE A 326 58.60 -32.64 -15.49
CA PHE A 326 57.14 -32.54 -15.50
C PHE A 326 56.69 -31.20 -16.10
N ALA A 327 55.42 -31.12 -16.47
CA ALA A 327 54.79 -29.88 -16.93
C ALA A 327 53.39 -29.72 -16.31
N ILE A 328 53.04 -28.49 -15.94
CA ILE A 328 51.74 -28.16 -15.34
C ILE A 328 51.02 -27.07 -16.12
N ARG A 329 49.69 -27.13 -16.16
CA ARG A 329 48.85 -26.07 -16.74
C ARG A 329 47.56 -25.94 -15.94
N LYS A 330 47.10 -24.71 -15.75
CA LYS A 330 45.74 -24.41 -15.32
C LYS A 330 45.13 -23.34 -16.21
N TYR A 331 43.86 -23.49 -16.57
CA TYR A 331 43.11 -22.50 -17.32
C TYR A 331 41.60 -22.69 -17.12
N ALA A 332 40.82 -21.71 -17.56
CA ALA A 332 39.36 -21.78 -17.54
C ALA A 332 38.72 -21.31 -18.85
N LYS A 333 37.42 -21.59 -18.99
CA LYS A 333 36.59 -21.20 -20.13
C LYS A 333 35.15 -20.97 -19.65
N GLU A 334 34.53 -19.87 -20.07
CA GLU A 334 33.09 -19.67 -19.80
C GLU A 334 32.27 -20.63 -20.66
N THR A 335 31.24 -21.20 -20.06
CA THR A 335 30.28 -22.07 -20.73
C THR A 335 29.27 -21.24 -21.54
N SER A 336 28.25 -21.88 -22.13
CA SER A 336 27.08 -21.18 -22.68
C SER A 336 26.19 -20.52 -21.60
N THR A 337 26.40 -20.84 -20.32
CA THR A 337 25.71 -20.21 -19.19
C THR A 337 26.60 -19.08 -18.62
N PRO A 338 26.13 -17.81 -18.63
CA PRO A 338 26.91 -16.69 -18.10
C PRO A 338 27.36 -16.92 -16.66
N GLY A 339 28.61 -16.58 -16.34
CA GLY A 339 29.12 -16.73 -14.97
C GLY A 339 29.41 -18.17 -14.53
N LEU A 340 29.18 -19.19 -15.36
CA LEU A 340 29.58 -20.57 -15.13
C LEU A 340 30.82 -20.89 -15.98
N TYR A 341 31.91 -21.29 -15.32
CA TYR A 341 33.21 -21.55 -15.95
C TYR A 341 33.64 -23.00 -15.74
N ASP A 342 34.07 -23.65 -16.82
CA ASP A 342 34.88 -24.87 -16.75
C ASP A 342 36.30 -24.49 -16.34
N VAL A 343 36.89 -25.23 -15.40
CA VAL A 343 38.28 -25.07 -14.97
C VAL A 343 39.01 -26.40 -15.16
N TYR A 344 40.17 -26.34 -15.81
CA TYR A 344 41.00 -27.49 -16.13
C TYR A 344 42.39 -27.36 -15.51
N LEU A 345 42.86 -28.42 -14.86
CA LEU A 345 44.26 -28.58 -14.45
C LEU A 345 44.85 -29.79 -15.19
N ASN A 346 46.02 -29.62 -15.80
CA ASN A 346 46.80 -30.72 -16.40
C ASN A 346 48.15 -30.85 -15.66
N VAL A 347 48.57 -32.09 -15.39
CA VAL A 347 49.91 -32.43 -14.91
C VAL A 347 50.48 -33.58 -15.75
N ARG A 348 51.61 -33.36 -16.41
CA ARG A 348 52.34 -34.33 -17.26
C ARG A 348 53.63 -34.75 -16.57
N GLY A 349 53.85 -36.07 -16.41
CA GLY A 349 55.05 -36.64 -15.81
C GLY A 349 56.08 -37.12 -16.82
N ASN A 350 57.18 -37.67 -16.30
CA ASN A 350 58.27 -38.25 -17.09
C ASN A 350 59.10 -39.26 -16.27
N GLU A 351 60.15 -39.82 -16.87
CA GLU A 351 61.16 -40.63 -16.19
C GLU A 351 62.23 -39.78 -15.49
N ILE A 352 62.76 -40.25 -14.36
CA ILE A 352 63.99 -39.69 -13.76
C ILE A 352 65.17 -40.04 -14.69
N LYS A 353 66.05 -39.06 -14.95
CA LYS A 353 67.18 -39.21 -15.90
C LYS A 353 68.43 -39.82 -15.25
N ASP A 354 68.70 -39.46 -14.00
CA ASP A 354 69.81 -39.97 -13.19
C ASP A 354 69.28 -41.03 -12.21
N ILE A 355 69.14 -42.28 -12.69
CA ILE A 355 68.52 -43.36 -11.92
C ILE A 355 69.55 -44.03 -11.00
N LYS A 356 69.30 -43.96 -9.69
CA LYS A 356 70.01 -44.74 -8.66
C LYS A 356 69.31 -46.10 -8.48
N PRO A 357 70.01 -47.25 -8.53
CA PRO A 357 69.38 -48.55 -8.31
C PRO A 357 68.89 -48.78 -6.88
N ILE A 358 67.97 -49.73 -6.74
CA ILE A 358 67.42 -50.24 -5.47
C ILE A 358 67.85 -51.70 -5.30
N ASP A 359 68.32 -52.08 -4.11
CA ASP A 359 68.70 -53.45 -3.78
C ASP A 359 67.69 -54.07 -2.82
N ILE A 360 67.09 -55.19 -3.22
CA ILE A 360 66.01 -55.87 -2.49
C ILE A 360 66.49 -57.27 -2.12
N VAL A 361 66.21 -57.74 -0.89
CA VAL A 361 66.32 -59.18 -0.56
C VAL A 361 64.97 -59.75 -0.14
N LEU A 362 64.52 -60.76 -0.88
CA LEU A 362 63.33 -61.55 -0.58
C LEU A 362 63.69 -62.63 0.45
N VAL A 363 63.17 -62.49 1.67
CA VAL A 363 63.39 -63.43 2.78
C VAL A 363 62.11 -64.25 2.99
N ILE A 364 62.15 -65.51 2.55
CA ILE A 364 60.96 -66.35 2.40
C ILE A 364 60.98 -67.51 3.40
N ASP A 365 59.93 -67.58 4.19
CA ASP A 365 59.66 -68.72 5.08
C ASP A 365 59.33 -69.97 4.26
N MET A 366 60.17 -71.00 4.41
CA MET A 366 60.04 -72.31 3.77
C MET A 366 59.75 -73.42 4.78
N SER A 367 59.17 -73.08 5.93
CA SER A 367 58.66 -74.03 6.93
C SER A 367 57.46 -74.86 6.42
N GLY A 368 57.15 -75.95 7.12
CA GLY A 368 56.07 -76.86 6.75
C GLY A 368 54.66 -76.28 6.87
N SER A 369 54.46 -75.24 7.69
CA SER A 369 53.16 -74.56 7.86
C SER A 369 52.78 -73.65 6.69
N MET A 370 53.72 -73.40 5.77
CA MET A 370 53.49 -72.67 4.52
C MET A 370 52.98 -73.56 3.37
N GLU A 371 53.10 -74.88 3.45
CA GLU A 371 52.64 -75.85 2.43
C GLU A 371 51.35 -76.54 2.91
N PRO A 372 50.35 -76.83 2.05
CA PRO A 372 50.30 -76.61 0.61
C PRO A 372 49.57 -75.33 0.16
N SER A 373 48.97 -74.56 1.07
CA SER A 373 48.05 -73.47 0.70
C SER A 373 48.73 -72.12 0.44
N ARG A 374 49.83 -71.80 1.14
CA ARG A 374 50.45 -70.45 1.12
C ARG A 374 51.60 -70.38 0.12
N ALA A 375 52.44 -71.42 0.07
CA ALA A 375 53.62 -71.48 -0.79
C ALA A 375 53.32 -71.34 -2.30
N PRO A 376 52.23 -71.88 -2.89
CA PRO A 376 51.88 -71.62 -4.30
C PRO A 376 51.61 -70.15 -4.61
N ALA A 377 50.97 -69.42 -3.68
CA ALA A 377 50.70 -68.00 -3.83
C ALA A 377 51.99 -67.16 -3.75
N VAL A 378 52.89 -67.50 -2.83
CA VAL A 378 54.24 -66.90 -2.73
C VAL A 378 55.05 -67.14 -4.02
N ARG A 379 55.08 -68.38 -4.53
CA ARG A 379 55.77 -68.75 -5.78
C ARG A 379 55.27 -67.92 -6.97
N GLN A 380 53.96 -67.75 -7.11
CA GLN A 380 53.36 -67.00 -8.21
C GLN A 380 53.54 -65.48 -8.04
N GLY A 381 53.28 -64.93 -6.86
CA GLY A 381 53.41 -63.48 -6.61
C GLY A 381 54.85 -62.95 -6.76
N ILE A 382 55.88 -63.74 -6.43
CA ILE A 382 57.28 -63.35 -6.67
C ILE A 382 57.62 -63.32 -8.18
N LYS A 383 57.06 -64.25 -8.95
CA LYS A 383 57.19 -64.27 -10.42
C LYS A 383 56.49 -63.07 -11.06
N ASP A 384 55.32 -62.69 -10.55
CA ASP A 384 54.56 -61.53 -11.03
C ASP A 384 55.21 -60.20 -10.61
N PHE A 385 55.80 -60.11 -9.40
CA PHE A 385 56.65 -59.00 -8.96
C PHE A 385 57.80 -58.74 -9.95
N PHE A 386 58.53 -59.79 -10.37
CA PHE A 386 59.58 -59.65 -11.39
C PHE A 386 59.02 -59.17 -12.73
N LYS A 387 57.88 -59.72 -13.18
CA LYS A 387 57.24 -59.32 -14.43
C LYS A 387 56.80 -57.86 -14.42
N TYR A 388 56.17 -57.38 -13.35
CA TYR A 388 55.70 -56.00 -13.22
C TYR A 388 56.85 -55.00 -13.39
N ILE A 389 57.99 -55.27 -12.75
CA ILE A 389 59.20 -54.43 -12.81
C ILE A 389 59.89 -54.51 -14.20
N GLN A 390 59.75 -55.64 -14.91
CA GLN A 390 60.21 -55.78 -16.30
C GLN A 390 59.31 -55.03 -17.29
N ASP A 391 57.98 -55.17 -17.18
CA ASP A 391 56.99 -54.48 -18.02
C ASP A 391 57.06 -52.94 -17.85
N ALA A 392 57.39 -52.47 -16.64
CA ALA A 392 57.65 -51.06 -16.33
C ALA A 392 58.98 -50.52 -16.88
N GLY A 393 59.83 -51.36 -17.49
CA GLY A 393 61.08 -50.95 -18.14
C GLY A 393 62.25 -50.60 -17.20
N VAL A 394 62.10 -50.79 -15.88
CA VAL A 394 63.10 -50.39 -14.87
C VAL A 394 63.91 -51.57 -14.28
N SER A 395 63.72 -52.79 -14.79
CA SER A 395 64.34 -54.03 -14.27
C SER A 395 65.87 -54.09 -14.26
N GLN A 396 66.56 -53.19 -14.97
CA GLN A 396 68.02 -53.00 -14.90
C GLN A 396 68.49 -52.17 -13.70
N TYR A 397 67.58 -51.49 -13.00
CA TYR A 397 67.83 -50.63 -11.84
C TYR A 397 67.25 -51.21 -10.54
N VAL A 398 66.69 -52.43 -10.59
CA VAL A 398 66.24 -53.16 -9.40
C VAL A 398 67.04 -54.45 -9.29
N ASN A 399 67.90 -54.51 -8.29
CA ASN A 399 68.66 -55.70 -7.96
C ASN A 399 67.90 -56.51 -6.91
N VAL A 400 67.85 -57.83 -7.06
CA VAL A 400 67.19 -58.72 -6.11
C VAL A 400 68.12 -59.83 -5.65
N GLY A 401 68.09 -60.15 -4.36
CA GLY A 401 68.64 -61.37 -3.77
C GLY A 401 67.53 -62.20 -3.13
N PHE A 402 67.81 -63.46 -2.83
CA PHE A 402 66.83 -64.39 -2.26
C PHE A 402 67.44 -65.19 -1.10
N VAL A 403 66.67 -65.32 -0.02
CA VAL A 403 66.96 -66.14 1.16
C VAL A 403 65.72 -66.94 1.52
N GLY A 404 65.72 -68.25 1.24
CA GLY A 404 64.73 -69.19 1.75
C GLY A 404 65.21 -69.83 3.06
N TYR A 405 64.40 -69.84 4.11
CA TYR A 405 64.82 -70.34 5.44
C TYR A 405 63.84 -71.37 6.04
N SER A 406 64.38 -72.27 6.86
CA SER A 406 63.65 -73.31 7.61
C SER A 406 64.52 -73.77 8.80
N SER A 407 64.15 -74.85 9.49
CA SER A 407 64.90 -75.44 10.59
C SER A 407 66.21 -76.09 10.11
N ILE A 408 67.31 -75.83 10.82
CA ILE A 408 68.58 -76.54 10.65
C ILE A 408 68.67 -77.80 11.53
N ASN A 409 69.51 -78.77 11.13
CA ASN A 409 69.83 -80.01 11.85
C ASN A 409 68.76 -81.13 11.90
N GLN A 410 68.15 -81.48 10.77
CA GLN A 410 67.82 -82.90 10.50
C GLN A 410 68.21 -83.27 9.06
N SER A 411 68.52 -84.53 8.81
CA SER A 411 69.17 -85.02 7.57
C SER A 411 68.35 -84.83 6.27
N ASN A 412 67.08 -84.42 6.38
CA ASN A 412 66.15 -84.32 5.26
C ASN A 412 65.77 -82.87 4.90
N TYR A 413 66.26 -81.86 5.65
CA TYR A 413 65.89 -80.45 5.47
C TYR A 413 67.06 -79.59 5.02
N VAL A 414 66.81 -78.70 4.07
CA VAL A 414 67.75 -77.65 3.67
C VAL A 414 67.35 -76.36 4.38
N GLY A 415 67.82 -76.19 5.62
CA GLY A 415 67.38 -75.10 6.52
C GLY A 415 67.73 -73.67 6.05
N LEU A 416 68.57 -73.52 5.02
CA LEU A 416 68.87 -72.23 4.41
C LEU A 416 69.23 -72.41 2.92
N ILE A 417 68.61 -71.62 2.04
CA ILE A 417 68.85 -71.57 0.60
C ILE A 417 69.04 -70.12 0.19
N GLN A 418 70.02 -69.82 -0.66
CA GLN A 418 70.34 -68.44 -1.07
C GLN A 418 70.55 -68.30 -2.58
N GLU A 419 70.27 -67.12 -3.12
CA GLU A 419 70.77 -66.59 -4.40
C GLU A 419 71.26 -65.15 -4.15
N GLY A 420 72.48 -64.82 -4.58
CA GLY A 420 73.07 -63.50 -4.35
C GLY A 420 72.46 -62.40 -5.22
N ILE A 421 72.61 -61.14 -4.79
CA ILE A 421 71.96 -59.96 -5.40
C ILE A 421 72.41 -59.72 -6.85
N GLN A 422 71.46 -59.68 -7.81
CA GLN A 422 71.68 -59.29 -9.22
C GLN A 422 70.46 -58.56 -9.82
N PRO A 423 70.60 -57.84 -10.95
CA PRO A 423 69.48 -57.17 -11.62
C PRO A 423 68.34 -58.12 -12.05
N ILE A 424 67.09 -57.68 -11.90
CA ILE A 424 65.89 -58.41 -12.37
C ILE A 424 65.88 -58.59 -13.90
N SER A 425 66.62 -57.76 -14.65
CA SER A 425 66.85 -57.94 -16.09
C SER A 425 67.68 -59.19 -16.44
N ASN A 426 68.42 -59.79 -15.49
CA ASN A 426 69.05 -61.09 -15.70
C ASN A 426 68.02 -62.23 -15.54
N THR A 427 67.49 -62.70 -16.67
CA THR A 427 66.50 -63.79 -16.72
C THR A 427 67.02 -65.13 -16.20
N THR A 428 68.33 -65.41 -16.28
CA THR A 428 68.92 -66.62 -15.68
C THR A 428 68.85 -66.56 -14.15
N HIS A 429 69.13 -65.40 -13.57
CA HIS A 429 69.09 -65.18 -12.13
C HIS A 429 67.65 -65.23 -11.56
N THR A 430 66.68 -64.59 -12.21
CA THR A 430 65.27 -64.70 -11.78
C THR A 430 64.73 -66.13 -11.94
N ASN A 431 65.18 -66.87 -12.96
CA ASN A 431 64.90 -68.31 -13.09
C ASN A 431 65.56 -69.16 -11.98
N ASN A 432 66.76 -68.83 -11.50
CA ASN A 432 67.39 -69.50 -10.36
C ASN A 432 66.56 -69.32 -9.08
N ILE A 433 66.06 -68.11 -8.81
CA ILE A 433 65.19 -67.81 -7.66
C ILE A 433 63.90 -68.63 -7.75
N ASN A 434 63.20 -68.59 -8.90
CA ASN A 434 61.98 -69.37 -9.13
C ASN A 434 62.21 -70.89 -8.98
N THR A 435 63.35 -71.40 -9.44
CA THR A 435 63.73 -72.82 -9.29
C THR A 435 63.96 -73.20 -7.83
N LYS A 436 64.54 -72.30 -7.01
CA LYS A 436 64.74 -72.50 -5.57
C LYS A 436 63.41 -72.45 -4.79
N LEU A 437 62.48 -71.57 -5.19
CA LEU A 437 61.11 -71.47 -4.66
C LEU A 437 60.20 -72.65 -5.02
N ASN A 438 60.45 -73.35 -6.13
CA ASN A 438 59.64 -74.50 -6.56
C ASN A 438 59.87 -75.79 -5.74
N ARG A 439 60.75 -75.76 -4.74
CA ARG A 439 60.91 -76.86 -3.76
C ARG A 439 59.70 -76.87 -2.81
N THR A 440 59.31 -78.05 -2.31
CA THR A 440 58.33 -78.19 -1.22
C THR A 440 58.82 -77.50 0.04
N PHE A 441 57.97 -76.72 0.70
CA PHE A 441 58.30 -76.03 1.95
C PHE A 441 58.08 -77.00 3.13
N ILE A 442 59.12 -77.21 3.94
CA ILE A 442 59.21 -78.27 4.96
C ILE A 442 60.18 -77.87 6.08
N GLY A 443 59.89 -78.32 7.31
CA GLY A 443 60.70 -78.04 8.52
C GLY A 443 60.08 -76.98 9.43
N GLY A 444 60.81 -76.56 10.47
CA GLY A 444 60.39 -75.52 11.41
C GLY A 444 60.81 -74.10 11.00
N THR A 445 60.46 -73.11 11.81
CA THR A 445 60.49 -71.70 11.40
C THR A 445 61.63 -70.94 12.10
N PHE A 446 62.76 -70.73 11.40
CA PHE A 446 63.95 -70.04 11.94
C PHE A 446 64.07 -68.59 11.42
N THR A 447 63.04 -67.77 11.65
CA THR A 447 62.92 -66.41 11.09
C THR A 447 64.13 -65.52 11.38
N GLN A 448 64.75 -65.65 12.56
CA GLN A 448 65.97 -64.92 12.91
C GLN A 448 67.13 -65.21 11.94
N LEU A 449 67.33 -66.47 11.51
CA LEU A 449 68.38 -66.83 10.55
C LEU A 449 68.08 -66.26 9.16
N GLY A 450 66.82 -66.26 8.73
CA GLY A 450 66.38 -65.64 7.48
C GLY A 450 66.69 -64.14 7.45
N ILE A 451 66.23 -63.40 8.46
CA ILE A 451 66.47 -61.95 8.59
C ILE A 451 67.97 -61.65 8.66
N LYS A 452 68.74 -62.38 9.48
CA LYS A 452 70.19 -62.17 9.58
C LYS A 452 70.86 -62.39 8.22
N THR A 453 70.54 -63.49 7.54
CA THR A 453 71.16 -63.85 6.26
C THR A 453 70.84 -62.81 5.18
N GLY A 454 69.61 -62.27 5.15
CA GLY A 454 69.26 -61.17 4.26
C GLY A 454 70.04 -59.88 4.54
N ALA A 455 70.24 -59.55 5.82
CA ALA A 455 71.03 -58.38 6.23
C ALA A 455 72.53 -58.55 5.93
N ASP A 456 73.07 -59.74 6.18
CA ASP A 456 74.44 -60.12 5.80
C ASP A 456 74.64 -59.97 4.28
N MET A 457 73.65 -60.36 3.47
CA MET A 457 73.68 -60.25 2.00
C MET A 457 73.65 -58.78 1.52
N LEU A 458 72.71 -57.97 2.03
CA LEU A 458 72.62 -56.52 1.74
C LEU A 458 73.86 -55.73 2.21
N THR A 459 74.53 -56.22 3.25
CA THR A 459 75.80 -55.65 3.74
C THR A 459 76.96 -56.07 2.84
N SER A 460 77.08 -57.37 2.53
CA SER A 460 78.19 -57.95 1.76
C SER A 460 78.22 -57.50 0.30
N TYR A 461 77.07 -57.16 -0.29
CA TYR A 461 77.00 -56.57 -1.63
C TYR A 461 77.61 -55.15 -1.71
N ASN A 462 77.77 -54.47 -0.56
CA ASN A 462 78.53 -53.24 -0.38
C ASN A 462 78.19 -52.10 -1.37
N SER A 463 76.93 -51.99 -1.74
CA SER A 463 76.39 -50.86 -2.51
C SER A 463 76.09 -49.64 -1.63
N THR A 464 76.01 -48.47 -2.27
CA THR A 464 75.42 -47.24 -1.72
C THR A 464 73.94 -47.08 -2.13
N ASN A 465 73.36 -48.09 -2.77
CA ASN A 465 71.95 -48.17 -3.19
C ASN A 465 71.02 -48.14 -1.98
N GLU A 466 69.72 -47.91 -2.22
CA GLU A 466 68.73 -48.10 -1.15
C GLU A 466 68.52 -49.60 -0.88
N LYS A 467 68.30 -49.97 0.39
CA LYS A 467 68.34 -51.36 0.85
C LYS A 467 67.01 -51.76 1.46
N MET A 468 66.27 -52.60 0.73
CA MET A 468 64.98 -53.15 1.10
C MET A 468 65.11 -54.64 1.44
N MET A 469 64.37 -55.09 2.45
CA MET A 469 64.16 -56.51 2.73
C MET A 469 62.66 -56.78 2.80
N ILE A 470 62.19 -57.81 2.09
CA ILE A 470 60.79 -58.24 2.11
C ILE A 470 60.72 -59.62 2.76
N LEU A 471 60.24 -59.68 3.99
CA LEU A 471 60.01 -60.92 4.75
C LEU A 471 58.57 -61.42 4.53
N LEU A 472 58.41 -62.65 4.04
CA LEU A 472 57.12 -63.34 4.00
C LEU A 472 57.16 -64.52 4.98
N THR A 473 56.25 -64.58 5.96
CA THR A 473 56.22 -65.62 7.02
C THR A 473 54.82 -65.82 7.61
N ASP A 474 54.53 -66.99 8.15
CA ASP A 474 53.34 -67.25 8.98
C ASP A 474 53.56 -67.03 10.50
N GLY A 475 54.75 -66.53 10.86
CA GLY A 475 54.95 -65.60 11.97
C GLY A 475 55.18 -66.19 13.37
N VAL A 476 55.22 -67.51 13.53
CA VAL A 476 55.65 -68.14 14.80
C VAL A 476 57.06 -68.72 14.59
N PRO A 477 58.14 -68.04 15.04
CA PRO A 477 59.48 -68.61 14.97
C PRO A 477 59.59 -69.77 15.97
N THR A 478 59.87 -70.98 15.51
CA THR A 478 60.04 -72.17 16.38
C THR A 478 61.52 -72.55 16.62
N TYR A 479 62.44 -71.77 16.03
CA TYR A 479 63.89 -71.86 16.23
C TYR A 479 64.47 -70.45 16.43
N SER A 480 65.40 -70.29 17.36
CA SER A 480 66.27 -69.11 17.43
C SER A 480 67.69 -69.45 17.86
N TYR A 481 68.63 -68.54 17.59
CA TYR A 481 69.89 -68.48 18.32
C TYR A 481 69.61 -68.06 19.76
N LYS A 482 70.37 -68.63 20.70
CA LYS A 482 70.22 -68.35 22.12
C LYS A 482 70.60 -66.90 22.43
N VAL A 483 69.73 -66.17 23.12
CA VAL A 483 69.96 -64.77 23.51
C VAL A 483 71.05 -64.72 24.59
N ASN A 484 72.04 -63.85 24.39
CA ASN A 484 73.15 -63.65 25.31
C ASN A 484 73.03 -62.33 26.08
N GLU A 485 72.48 -61.30 25.44
CA GLU A 485 72.14 -60.00 26.01
C GLU A 485 70.87 -59.47 25.33
N SER A 486 70.12 -58.62 26.03
CA SER A 486 68.85 -58.06 25.55
C SER A 486 68.52 -56.72 26.20
N THR A 487 67.55 -56.01 25.62
CA THR A 487 66.99 -54.76 26.14
C THR A 487 65.47 -54.73 26.01
N THR A 488 64.79 -54.00 26.90
CA THR A 488 63.34 -53.82 26.85
C THR A 488 62.99 -52.46 26.24
N ILE A 489 62.17 -52.45 25.20
CA ILE A 489 61.68 -51.24 24.52
C ILE A 489 60.16 -51.29 24.52
N ASN A 490 59.50 -50.26 25.07
CA ASN A 490 58.04 -50.16 25.18
C ASN A 490 57.36 -51.42 25.76
N GLY A 491 58.02 -52.08 26.72
CA GLY A 491 57.54 -53.32 27.37
C GLY A 491 57.80 -54.61 26.59
N THR A 492 58.35 -54.55 25.38
CA THR A 492 58.74 -55.73 24.58
C THR A 492 60.25 -55.97 24.68
N LEU A 493 60.66 -57.24 24.76
CA LEU A 493 62.08 -57.64 24.90
C LEU A 493 62.73 -57.89 23.55
N TYR A 494 63.92 -57.32 23.33
CA TYR A 494 64.71 -57.42 22.10
C TYR A 494 66.12 -57.94 22.44
N GLY A 495 66.52 -59.08 21.89
CA GLY A 495 67.89 -59.57 22.00
C GLY A 495 68.89 -58.69 21.25
N THR A 496 70.00 -58.32 21.90
CA THR A 496 71.04 -57.44 21.33
C THR A 496 72.32 -58.20 20.97
N LYS A 497 72.58 -59.35 21.61
CA LYS A 497 73.65 -60.28 21.24
C LYS A 497 73.19 -61.74 21.31
N PHE A 498 73.73 -62.59 20.45
CA PHE A 498 73.33 -64.00 20.29
C PHE A 498 74.52 -64.96 20.37
N ASN A 499 74.24 -66.19 20.79
CA ASN A 499 75.17 -67.32 20.86
C ASN A 499 74.87 -68.30 19.70
N THR A 500 75.86 -69.04 19.21
CA THR A 500 75.69 -70.07 18.17
C THR A 500 74.85 -71.28 18.62
N SER A 501 74.67 -71.45 19.93
CA SER A 501 73.74 -72.40 20.54
C SER A 501 72.30 -72.09 20.12
N LEU A 502 71.49 -73.12 19.90
CA LEU A 502 70.10 -72.98 19.42
C LEU A 502 69.09 -73.21 20.54
N ASP A 503 68.10 -72.33 20.60
CA ASP A 503 66.84 -72.56 21.27
C ASP A 503 65.88 -73.24 20.28
N ASN A 504 65.50 -74.49 20.56
CA ASN A 504 64.59 -75.29 19.74
C ASN A 504 63.41 -75.81 20.59
N PRO A 505 62.36 -74.99 20.78
CA PRO A 505 61.08 -75.42 21.35
C PRO A 505 60.29 -76.41 20.46
N GLY A 506 60.62 -76.54 19.17
CA GLY A 506 60.03 -77.51 18.24
C GLY A 506 58.94 -76.90 17.35
N ASP A 507 57.72 -76.79 17.88
CA ASP A 507 56.50 -76.40 17.15
C ASP A 507 55.65 -75.35 17.91
N THR A 508 56.33 -74.50 18.69
CA THR A 508 55.82 -73.33 19.41
C THR A 508 56.96 -72.32 19.57
N SER A 509 56.71 -71.05 19.88
CA SER A 509 57.80 -70.11 20.26
C SER A 509 58.30 -70.32 21.70
N LYS A 510 57.46 -70.91 22.56
CA LYS A 510 57.68 -71.05 24.00
C LYS A 510 58.84 -72.00 24.33
N LEU A 511 59.87 -71.50 25.01
CA LEU A 511 61.00 -72.32 25.44
C LEU A 511 60.58 -73.37 26.48
N ASN A 512 60.99 -74.62 26.26
CA ASN A 512 60.87 -75.70 27.24
C ASN A 512 61.72 -75.44 28.50
N TYR A 513 62.84 -74.72 28.35
CA TYR A 513 63.74 -74.32 29.43
C TYR A 513 64.05 -72.81 29.36
N PRO A 514 63.14 -71.94 29.86
CA PRO A 514 63.40 -70.50 29.98
C PRO A 514 64.64 -70.21 30.81
N TYR A 515 65.42 -69.21 30.42
CA TYR A 515 66.68 -68.84 31.08
C TYR A 515 66.78 -67.34 31.34
N ILE A 516 67.75 -66.95 32.16
CA ILE A 516 68.17 -65.55 32.35
C ILE A 516 69.37 -65.29 31.45
N ASP A 517 69.43 -64.13 30.79
CA ASP A 517 70.56 -63.70 29.97
C ASP A 517 71.57 -62.83 30.77
N ASN A 518 72.67 -62.38 30.14
CA ASN A 518 73.66 -61.55 30.83
C ASN A 518 73.17 -60.11 31.11
N SER A 519 72.02 -59.72 30.56
CA SER A 519 71.32 -58.46 30.87
C SER A 519 70.34 -58.62 32.05
N ASN A 520 70.30 -59.80 32.68
CA ASN A 520 69.39 -60.18 33.76
C ASN A 520 67.89 -60.15 33.35
N HIS A 521 67.59 -60.30 32.07
CA HIS A 521 66.23 -60.47 31.57
C HIS A 521 65.89 -61.96 31.42
N LYS A 522 64.61 -62.31 31.62
CA LYS A 522 64.12 -63.69 31.44
C LYS A 522 63.65 -63.94 30.02
N ILE A 523 64.33 -64.83 29.32
CA ILE A 523 63.96 -65.28 27.97
C ILE A 523 62.98 -66.44 28.10
N ASN A 524 61.75 -66.25 27.60
CA ASN A 524 60.67 -67.24 27.68
C ASN A 524 60.34 -67.88 26.33
N ASP A 525 60.77 -67.24 25.23
CA ASP A 525 60.44 -67.61 23.85
C ASP A 525 61.49 -67.12 22.85
N THR A 526 61.37 -67.62 21.61
CA THR A 526 62.18 -67.30 20.42
C THR A 526 61.88 -65.91 19.82
N PHE A 527 60.78 -65.24 20.20
CA PHE A 527 60.42 -63.93 19.66
C PHE A 527 61.43 -62.87 20.08
N ALA A 528 61.91 -62.88 21.33
CA ALA A 528 62.93 -61.93 21.80
C ALA A 528 64.19 -61.93 20.91
N ALA A 529 64.62 -63.11 20.43
CA ALA A 529 65.76 -63.26 19.53
C ALA A 529 65.45 -62.75 18.11
N THR A 530 64.27 -63.08 17.59
CA THR A 530 63.82 -62.72 16.24
C THR A 530 63.57 -61.21 16.11
N LEU A 531 62.88 -60.61 17.07
CA LEU A 531 62.67 -59.17 17.20
C LEU A 531 64.00 -58.41 17.32
N GLY A 532 64.92 -58.95 18.13
CA GLY A 532 66.26 -58.42 18.28
C GLY A 532 67.02 -58.32 16.96
N GLN A 533 67.05 -59.42 16.18
CA GLN A 533 67.69 -59.44 14.87
C GLN A 533 66.99 -58.51 13.86
N ALA A 534 65.65 -58.42 13.89
CA ALA A 534 64.90 -57.48 13.07
C ALA A 534 65.24 -56.01 13.40
N LYS A 535 65.41 -55.68 14.68
CA LYS A 535 65.88 -54.36 15.11
C LYS A 535 67.30 -54.07 14.60
N ILE A 536 68.25 -54.99 14.75
CA ILE A 536 69.62 -54.82 14.26
C ILE A 536 69.66 -54.54 12.75
N THR A 537 68.84 -55.24 11.96
CA THR A 537 68.69 -55.00 10.51
C THR A 537 68.17 -53.59 10.20
N LYS A 538 67.16 -53.11 10.93
CA LYS A 538 66.58 -51.77 10.76
C LYS A 538 67.53 -50.66 11.20
N ASP A 539 68.21 -50.83 12.34
CA ASP A 539 69.24 -49.91 12.84
C ASP A 539 70.42 -49.79 11.87
N GLY A 540 70.70 -50.84 11.09
CA GLY A 540 71.66 -50.85 9.97
C GLY A 540 71.20 -50.13 8.70
N GLY A 541 70.06 -49.42 8.72
CA GLY A 541 69.55 -48.65 7.58
C GLY A 541 68.84 -49.47 6.50
N THR A 542 68.42 -50.70 6.79
CA THR A 542 67.60 -51.51 5.88
C THR A 542 66.12 -51.31 6.16
N GLN A 543 65.33 -50.99 5.13
CA GLN A 543 63.88 -50.96 5.18
C GLN A 543 63.33 -52.39 5.22
N LEU A 544 62.80 -52.82 6.37
CA LEU A 544 62.30 -54.19 6.56
C LEU A 544 60.77 -54.22 6.41
N HIS A 545 60.28 -54.67 5.27
CA HIS A 545 58.88 -54.95 5.02
C HIS A 545 58.54 -56.37 5.49
N VAL A 546 57.36 -56.57 6.08
CA VAL A 546 56.93 -57.88 6.59
C VAL A 546 55.47 -58.15 6.23
N LEU A 547 55.21 -59.30 5.59
CA LEU A 547 53.87 -59.84 5.38
C LEU A 547 53.62 -60.99 6.36
N GLY A 548 52.68 -60.80 7.27
CA GLY A 548 52.15 -61.88 8.12
C GLY A 548 51.10 -62.69 7.39
N ILE A 549 51.46 -63.90 6.94
CA ILE A 549 50.59 -64.75 6.12
C ILE A 549 49.75 -65.66 7.03
N GLN A 550 48.46 -65.38 7.12
CA GLN A 550 47.45 -66.18 7.82
C GLN A 550 47.89 -66.57 9.23
N LEU A 551 48.40 -65.59 9.98
CA LEU A 551 48.97 -65.77 11.31
C LEU A 551 47.98 -66.51 12.23
N GLY A 552 48.46 -67.54 12.91
CA GLY A 552 47.69 -68.31 13.89
C GLY A 552 48.04 -67.93 15.34
N PRO A 553 47.32 -68.48 16.34
CA PRO A 553 47.82 -68.51 17.71
C PRO A 553 49.02 -69.45 17.84
N ASP A 554 49.97 -69.11 18.71
CA ASP A 554 51.06 -70.01 19.10
C ASP A 554 50.53 -71.02 20.13
N LYS A 555 49.82 -72.04 19.61
CA LYS A 555 49.12 -73.07 20.39
C LYS A 555 48.32 -72.47 21.55
N ASN A 556 48.76 -72.72 22.79
CA ASN A 556 48.17 -72.27 24.04
C ASN A 556 49.11 -71.29 24.79
N TYR A 557 50.12 -70.73 24.13
CA TYR A 557 51.08 -69.79 24.73
C TYR A 557 50.79 -68.33 24.36
N LEU A 558 50.64 -68.02 23.08
CA LEU A 558 50.29 -66.67 22.61
C LEU A 558 49.02 -66.71 21.76
N THR A 559 48.13 -65.75 22.00
CA THR A 559 46.98 -65.53 21.11
C THR A 559 47.44 -65.05 19.73
N GLN A 560 46.59 -65.25 18.72
CA GLN A 560 46.82 -64.75 17.35
C GLN A 560 47.17 -63.25 17.32
N ASN A 561 46.53 -62.44 18.17
CA ASN A 561 46.79 -61.00 18.28
C ASN A 561 48.18 -60.70 18.85
N GLN A 562 48.72 -61.52 19.75
CA GLN A 562 50.08 -61.37 20.28
C GLN A 562 51.13 -61.82 19.26
N VAL A 563 50.88 -62.93 18.54
CA VAL A 563 51.71 -63.36 17.41
C VAL A 563 51.77 -62.23 16.36
N ARG A 564 50.62 -61.70 15.94
CA ARG A 564 50.53 -60.54 15.03
C ARG A 564 51.28 -59.32 15.56
N ALA A 565 51.12 -58.98 16.83
CA ALA A 565 51.84 -57.85 17.44
C ALA A 565 53.36 -58.02 17.32
N TYR A 566 53.91 -59.18 17.69
CA TYR A 566 55.35 -59.43 17.56
C TYR A 566 55.80 -59.48 16.09
N THR A 567 55.07 -60.11 15.18
CA THR A 567 55.40 -60.09 13.74
C THR A 567 55.41 -58.66 13.18
N SER A 568 54.48 -57.81 13.61
CA SER A 568 54.46 -56.40 13.21
C SER A 568 55.66 -55.58 13.72
N LEU A 569 56.18 -55.88 14.90
CA LEU A 569 57.38 -55.23 15.47
C LEU A 569 58.69 -55.62 14.76
N MET A 570 58.67 -56.66 13.92
CA MET A 570 59.80 -56.98 13.04
C MET A 570 59.92 -55.92 11.93
N ALA A 571 58.82 -55.44 11.36
CA ALA A 571 58.83 -54.48 10.25
C ALA A 571 59.35 -53.09 10.63
N SER A 572 59.77 -52.30 9.65
CA SER A 572 59.91 -50.85 9.79
C SER A 572 58.54 -50.21 9.98
N ASP A 573 58.47 -49.06 10.67
CA ASP A 573 57.21 -48.39 11.00
C ASP A 573 56.40 -48.11 9.72
N GLY A 574 55.15 -48.60 9.66
CA GLY A 574 54.28 -48.53 8.46
C GLY A 574 54.43 -49.66 7.43
N HIS A 575 55.42 -50.57 7.59
CA HIS A 575 55.80 -51.57 6.59
C HIS A 575 55.37 -53.01 6.94
N TYR A 576 54.37 -53.16 7.83
CA TYR A 576 53.74 -54.45 8.15
C TYR A 576 52.34 -54.55 7.54
N LEU A 577 52.03 -55.69 6.91
CA LEU A 577 50.69 -56.04 6.45
C LEU A 577 50.35 -57.50 6.79
N ASP A 578 49.05 -57.81 6.84
CA ASP A 578 48.52 -59.17 6.98
C ASP A 578 47.98 -59.67 5.64
N ALA A 579 48.23 -60.93 5.31
CA ALA A 579 47.57 -61.64 4.21
C ALA A 579 46.70 -62.78 4.75
N ASN A 580 45.39 -62.68 4.56
CA ASN A 580 44.37 -63.61 5.05
C ASN A 580 44.01 -64.65 3.97
N THR A 581 44.20 -64.30 2.69
CA THR A 581 43.94 -65.17 1.55
C THR A 581 45.20 -65.41 0.70
N ALA A 582 45.11 -66.33 -0.26
CA ALA A 582 46.15 -66.54 -1.26
C ALA A 582 46.30 -65.36 -2.23
N ASP A 583 45.25 -64.55 -2.42
CA ASP A 583 45.28 -63.40 -3.31
C ASP A 583 45.81 -62.15 -2.61
N ASP A 584 45.58 -62.00 -1.29
CA ASP A 584 46.21 -60.96 -0.46
C ASP A 584 47.75 -60.98 -0.60
N ILE A 585 48.35 -62.18 -0.72
CA ILE A 585 49.80 -62.37 -0.93
C ILE A 585 50.25 -61.84 -2.29
N LYS A 586 49.46 -62.08 -3.35
CA LYS A 586 49.74 -61.57 -4.71
C LYS A 586 49.62 -60.06 -4.72
N THR A 587 48.48 -59.53 -4.25
CA THR A 587 48.21 -58.09 -4.19
C THR A 587 49.23 -57.35 -3.32
N TYR A 588 49.74 -57.95 -2.23
CA TYR A 588 50.88 -57.39 -1.50
C TYR A 588 52.13 -57.27 -2.39
N LEU A 589 52.52 -58.33 -3.09
CA LEU A 589 53.71 -58.33 -3.94
C LEU A 589 53.56 -57.44 -5.18
N GLU A 590 52.39 -57.41 -5.81
CA GLU A 590 52.06 -56.47 -6.89
C GLU A 590 52.16 -55.01 -6.41
N ASN A 591 51.66 -54.70 -5.20
CA ASN A 591 51.81 -53.38 -4.60
C ASN A 591 53.29 -53.06 -4.30
N GLN A 592 54.09 -54.00 -3.76
CA GLN A 592 55.52 -53.74 -3.55
C GLN A 592 56.27 -53.53 -4.88
N ALA A 593 55.89 -54.23 -5.96
CA ALA A 593 56.42 -53.96 -7.30
C ALA A 593 56.03 -52.56 -7.80
N ALA A 594 54.77 -52.15 -7.60
CA ALA A 594 54.30 -50.80 -7.93
C ALA A 594 55.01 -49.71 -7.12
N ASN A 595 55.26 -49.94 -5.83
CA ASN A 595 56.02 -49.05 -4.96
C ASN A 595 57.45 -48.85 -5.49
N VAL A 596 58.14 -49.96 -5.79
CA VAL A 596 59.50 -49.95 -6.38
C VAL A 596 59.52 -49.24 -7.74
N VAL A 597 58.52 -49.45 -8.60
CA VAL A 597 58.41 -48.73 -9.89
C VAL A 597 58.15 -47.23 -9.69
N SER A 598 57.31 -46.85 -8.72
CA SER A 598 56.95 -45.44 -8.47
C SER A 598 58.15 -44.56 -8.10
N ALA A 599 59.19 -45.15 -7.51
CA ALA A 599 60.44 -44.49 -7.14
C ALA A 599 61.18 -43.83 -8.34
N PHE A 600 60.94 -44.33 -9.56
CA PHE A 600 61.60 -43.86 -10.79
C PHE A 600 60.80 -42.80 -11.57
N ASN A 601 59.60 -42.43 -11.11
CA ASN A 601 58.77 -41.37 -11.70
C ASN A 601 59.24 -39.97 -11.26
N THR A 602 59.16 -38.98 -12.15
CA THR A 602 59.41 -37.57 -11.78
C THR A 602 58.33 -36.95 -10.91
N VAL A 603 57.12 -37.52 -10.97
CA VAL A 603 55.99 -37.21 -10.10
C VAL A 603 55.63 -38.46 -9.31
N ASN A 604 55.89 -38.44 -8.01
CA ASN A 604 55.72 -39.57 -7.08
C ASN A 604 54.87 -39.12 -5.88
N GLN A 605 53.66 -39.68 -5.75
CA GLN A 605 52.65 -39.29 -4.78
C GLN A 605 52.41 -37.77 -4.71
N GLY A 606 52.47 -37.10 -5.86
CA GLY A 606 52.27 -35.67 -5.97
C GLY A 606 50.88 -35.22 -5.51
N SER A 607 50.78 -33.96 -5.10
CA SER A 607 49.55 -33.37 -4.55
C SER A 607 49.27 -31.97 -5.09
N ILE A 608 48.00 -31.62 -5.25
CA ILE A 608 47.55 -30.27 -5.62
C ILE A 608 46.72 -29.68 -4.48
N SER A 609 46.95 -28.41 -4.16
CA SER A 609 46.12 -27.59 -3.28
C SER A 609 45.59 -26.41 -4.08
N ASP A 610 44.28 -26.32 -4.25
CA ASP A 610 43.63 -25.38 -5.16
C ASP A 610 42.38 -24.72 -4.54
N PRO A 611 42.56 -23.70 -3.67
CA PRO A 611 41.45 -22.99 -3.06
C PRO A 611 40.68 -22.17 -4.10
N ILE A 612 39.35 -22.14 -4.04
CA ILE A 612 38.49 -21.32 -4.92
C ILE A 612 38.52 -19.85 -4.47
N GLY A 613 38.43 -18.93 -5.42
CA GLY A 613 38.56 -17.49 -5.21
C GLY A 613 37.32 -16.89 -4.54
N ALA A 614 37.49 -15.83 -3.76
CA ALA A 614 36.42 -15.29 -2.91
C ALA A 614 35.16 -14.81 -3.65
N GLN A 615 35.24 -14.48 -4.94
CA GLN A 615 34.09 -14.11 -5.78
C GLN A 615 33.48 -15.31 -6.53
N PHE A 616 33.87 -16.54 -6.21
CA PHE A 616 33.42 -17.76 -6.87
C PHE A 616 33.00 -18.85 -5.88
N ASN A 617 32.03 -19.66 -6.29
CA ASN A 617 31.56 -20.84 -5.59
C ASN A 617 31.81 -22.09 -6.44
N ALA A 618 32.06 -23.23 -5.82
CA ALA A 618 32.07 -24.54 -6.49
C ALA A 618 30.70 -24.84 -7.14
N ASN A 619 30.68 -25.32 -8.39
CA ASN A 619 29.45 -25.81 -9.03
C ASN A 619 29.36 -27.34 -8.87
N GLY A 620 28.92 -27.78 -7.69
CA GLY A 620 28.91 -29.19 -7.28
C GLY A 620 30.19 -29.62 -6.55
N SER A 621 30.26 -30.90 -6.17
CA SER A 621 31.35 -31.50 -5.39
C SER A 621 32.18 -32.56 -6.15
N THR A 622 31.77 -32.90 -7.37
CA THR A 622 32.42 -33.90 -8.22
C THR A 622 33.57 -33.28 -9.02
N VAL A 623 34.68 -34.00 -9.13
CA VAL A 623 35.84 -33.66 -9.98
C VAL A 623 36.01 -34.78 -10.99
N ASP A 624 36.03 -34.45 -12.28
CA ASP A 624 36.31 -35.40 -13.35
C ASP A 624 37.83 -35.56 -13.50
N VAL A 625 38.34 -36.79 -13.40
CA VAL A 625 39.78 -37.10 -13.36
C VAL A 625 40.08 -38.09 -14.48
N LYS A 626 40.94 -37.70 -15.43
CA LYS A 626 41.18 -38.46 -16.67
C LYS A 626 42.67 -38.64 -16.95
N SER A 627 43.04 -39.87 -17.33
CA SER A 627 44.32 -40.16 -17.97
C SER A 627 44.28 -39.66 -19.41
N VAL A 628 45.01 -38.59 -19.71
CA VAL A 628 45.07 -37.95 -21.04
C VAL A 628 46.45 -38.07 -21.71
N GLY A 629 47.41 -38.77 -21.10
CA GLY A 629 48.73 -39.01 -21.67
C GLY A 629 48.75 -39.81 -22.98
N SER A 630 49.94 -40.02 -23.55
CA SER A 630 50.17 -41.08 -24.55
C SER A 630 50.26 -42.46 -23.90
N THR A 631 50.67 -42.49 -22.62
CA THR A 631 50.73 -43.67 -21.76
C THR A 631 49.56 -43.61 -20.78
N ALA A 632 48.85 -44.72 -20.58
CA ALA A 632 47.77 -44.80 -19.61
C ALA A 632 48.29 -44.75 -18.16
N ILE A 633 47.53 -44.13 -17.27
CA ILE A 633 47.75 -44.16 -15.81
C ILE A 633 46.97 -45.35 -15.23
N ALA A 634 47.64 -46.26 -14.54
CA ALA A 634 47.02 -47.47 -13.97
C ALA A 634 46.10 -47.19 -12.77
N THR A 635 46.43 -46.17 -11.96
CA THR A 635 45.64 -45.74 -10.80
C THR A 635 45.52 -44.22 -10.84
N LEU A 636 44.30 -43.70 -11.03
CA LEU A 636 44.05 -42.26 -11.08
C LEU A 636 44.20 -41.63 -9.68
N PRO A 637 44.63 -40.35 -9.59
CA PRO A 637 44.79 -39.67 -8.30
C PRO A 637 43.44 -39.39 -7.63
N ASN A 638 43.46 -39.34 -6.30
CA ASN A 638 42.29 -39.00 -5.50
C ASN A 638 42.08 -37.49 -5.54
N ALA A 639 40.93 -37.04 -6.07
CA ALA A 639 40.52 -35.64 -6.05
C ALA A 639 39.31 -35.44 -5.14
N THR A 640 39.25 -34.32 -4.43
CA THR A 640 38.15 -33.97 -3.53
C THR A 640 37.92 -32.47 -3.57
N LEU A 641 36.67 -32.05 -3.82
CA LEU A 641 36.24 -30.66 -3.82
C LEU A 641 35.34 -30.40 -2.62
N ALA A 642 35.91 -29.83 -1.56
CA ALA A 642 35.26 -29.59 -0.27
C ALA A 642 35.81 -28.30 0.38
N ASN A 643 35.07 -27.69 1.31
CA ASN A 643 35.50 -26.48 2.04
C ASN A 643 35.99 -25.32 1.14
N ASN A 644 35.36 -25.17 -0.03
CA ASN A 644 35.76 -24.27 -1.12
C ASN A 644 37.20 -24.45 -1.63
N GLN A 645 37.74 -25.67 -1.59
CA GLN A 645 39.05 -26.04 -2.11
C GLN A 645 39.01 -27.38 -2.85
N LEU A 646 39.66 -27.42 -4.02
CA LEU A 646 40.05 -28.68 -4.66
C LEU A 646 41.38 -29.15 -4.04
N SER A 647 41.36 -30.35 -3.45
CA SER A 647 42.54 -31.08 -2.99
C SER A 647 42.74 -32.32 -3.85
N VAL A 648 43.99 -32.60 -4.23
CA VAL A 648 44.36 -33.79 -5.01
C VAL A 648 45.56 -34.47 -4.37
N SER A 649 45.55 -35.80 -4.28
CA SER A 649 46.66 -36.61 -3.75
C SER A 649 46.93 -37.85 -4.60
N ASN A 650 48.07 -38.49 -4.33
CA ASN A 650 48.50 -39.75 -4.95
C ASN A 650 48.72 -39.64 -6.48
N ILE A 651 49.10 -38.47 -6.98
CA ILE A 651 49.46 -38.26 -8.38
C ILE A 651 50.78 -38.99 -8.64
N ASN A 652 50.76 -40.01 -9.50
CA ASN A 652 51.94 -40.77 -9.90
C ASN A 652 52.02 -40.77 -11.42
N LEU A 653 53.07 -40.18 -11.99
CA LEU A 653 53.19 -39.97 -13.44
C LEU A 653 54.63 -40.19 -13.92
N GLY A 654 54.82 -41.24 -14.70
CA GLY A 654 56.04 -41.54 -15.45
C GLY A 654 55.98 -41.06 -16.91
N LYS A 655 56.84 -41.64 -17.75
CA LYS A 655 57.02 -41.27 -19.17
C LYS A 655 55.72 -41.28 -19.98
N GLY A 656 55.34 -40.11 -20.49
CA GLY A 656 54.17 -39.94 -21.36
C GLY A 656 52.82 -40.06 -20.64
N GLN A 657 52.79 -40.17 -19.31
CA GLN A 657 51.56 -40.11 -18.52
C GLN A 657 51.19 -38.65 -18.23
N GLU A 658 49.93 -38.32 -18.39
CA GLU A 658 49.37 -37.01 -18.08
C GLU A 658 47.97 -37.19 -17.48
N VAL A 659 47.70 -36.51 -16.36
CA VAL A 659 46.36 -36.42 -15.78
C VAL A 659 45.75 -35.06 -16.07
N GLN A 660 44.46 -35.06 -16.41
CA GLN A 660 43.63 -33.88 -16.44
C GLN A 660 42.57 -33.98 -15.34
N LEU A 661 42.36 -32.86 -14.63
CA LEU A 661 41.23 -32.67 -13.74
C LEU A 661 40.32 -31.58 -14.31
N HIS A 662 39.02 -31.81 -14.26
CA HIS A 662 37.97 -30.85 -14.63
C HIS A 662 36.99 -30.67 -13.46
N TYR A 663 36.67 -29.41 -13.18
CA TYR A 663 35.59 -29.02 -12.28
C TYR A 663 35.01 -27.68 -12.77
N GLN A 664 33.90 -27.24 -12.17
CA GLN A 664 33.25 -25.99 -12.53
C GLN A 664 33.13 -25.02 -11.35
N VAL A 665 33.17 -23.72 -11.65
CA VAL A 665 32.92 -22.63 -10.70
C VAL A 665 31.86 -21.67 -11.22
N ARG A 666 31.09 -21.08 -10.30
CA ARG A 666 30.12 -20.01 -10.57
C ARG A 666 30.55 -18.71 -9.93
N MET A 667 30.48 -17.61 -10.66
CA MET A 667 30.72 -16.28 -10.11
C MET A 667 29.58 -15.86 -9.18
N ASN A 668 29.93 -15.34 -8.01
CA ASN A 668 29.00 -14.83 -7.01
C ASN A 668 28.66 -13.35 -7.31
N THR A 669 27.81 -13.12 -8.31
CA THR A 669 27.31 -11.79 -8.69
C THR A 669 26.26 -11.25 -7.73
N GLU A 670 25.66 -12.11 -6.89
CA GLU A 670 24.63 -11.72 -5.93
C GLU A 670 25.16 -11.01 -4.68
N SER A 671 26.43 -11.21 -4.35
CA SER A 671 27.11 -10.57 -3.21
C SER A 671 26.99 -9.04 -3.25
N SER A 672 26.76 -8.43 -2.08
CA SER A 672 26.85 -6.96 -1.91
C SER A 672 28.23 -6.39 -2.21
N THR A 673 29.29 -7.21 -2.16
CA THR A 673 30.67 -6.84 -2.51
C THR A 673 31.02 -6.98 -3.99
N PHE A 674 30.11 -7.50 -4.83
CA PHE A 674 30.38 -7.70 -6.25
C PHE A 674 30.51 -6.36 -6.99
N VAL A 675 31.56 -6.23 -7.79
CA VAL A 675 31.84 -5.08 -8.66
C VAL A 675 31.79 -5.55 -10.12
N PRO A 676 30.83 -5.06 -10.92
CA PRO A 676 30.76 -5.39 -12.35
C PRO A 676 32.01 -4.96 -13.12
N GLU A 677 32.23 -5.57 -14.28
CA GLU A 677 33.36 -5.35 -15.20
C GLU A 677 34.77 -5.57 -14.59
N THR A 678 34.84 -6.04 -13.35
CA THR A 678 36.08 -6.25 -12.58
C THR A 678 36.56 -7.70 -12.66
N TRP A 679 37.85 -7.89 -12.88
CA TRP A 679 38.53 -9.18 -12.91
C TRP A 679 38.74 -9.74 -11.51
N TYR A 680 38.22 -10.94 -11.29
CA TYR A 680 38.39 -11.71 -10.07
C TYR A 680 39.14 -13.02 -10.37
N PRO A 681 40.19 -13.38 -9.61
CA PRO A 681 40.81 -14.69 -9.69
C PRO A 681 39.80 -15.79 -9.34
N MET A 682 39.70 -16.82 -10.19
CA MET A 682 38.80 -17.96 -9.95
C MET A 682 39.22 -18.82 -8.76
N ASN A 683 40.48 -18.69 -8.35
CA ASN A 683 41.12 -19.42 -7.28
C ASN A 683 42.03 -18.50 -6.46
N GLY A 684 42.37 -18.94 -5.25
CA GLY A 684 43.54 -18.44 -4.54
C GLY A 684 44.82 -19.06 -5.12
N LYS A 685 45.90 -19.08 -4.32
CA LYS A 685 47.19 -19.63 -4.73
C LYS A 685 47.12 -21.14 -4.97
N THR A 686 47.01 -21.55 -6.24
CA THR A 686 47.02 -22.96 -6.66
C THR A 686 48.45 -23.51 -6.71
N THR A 687 48.76 -24.55 -5.93
CA THR A 687 50.11 -25.15 -5.84
C THR A 687 50.11 -26.64 -6.19
N PHE A 688 51.19 -27.11 -6.81
CA PHE A 688 51.53 -28.51 -7.03
C PHE A 688 52.79 -28.87 -6.23
N LYS A 689 52.80 -30.06 -5.62
CA LYS A 689 53.99 -30.70 -5.05
C LYS A 689 54.27 -31.97 -5.87
N PRO A 690 55.39 -32.09 -6.59
CA PRO A 690 55.64 -33.21 -7.50
C PRO A 690 56.09 -34.49 -6.78
N ASN A 691 56.74 -34.39 -5.61
CA ASN A 691 57.18 -35.55 -4.84
C ASN A 691 56.84 -35.35 -3.35
N ILE A 692 56.14 -36.31 -2.74
CA ILE A 692 55.76 -36.28 -1.32
C ILE A 692 56.97 -36.23 -0.37
N ASN A 693 58.09 -36.85 -0.76
CA ASN A 693 59.35 -36.90 -0.01
C ASN A 693 60.11 -35.55 -0.05
N ASN A 694 59.69 -34.62 -0.91
CA ASN A 694 60.20 -33.25 -0.96
C ASN A 694 59.03 -32.25 -0.84
N PRO A 695 58.30 -32.24 0.30
CA PRO A 695 57.02 -31.53 0.42
C PRO A 695 57.16 -30.01 0.45
N ASN A 696 58.39 -29.49 0.48
CA ASN A 696 58.73 -28.07 0.42
C ASN A 696 58.99 -27.59 -1.02
N ASN A 697 59.27 -28.51 -1.95
CA ASN A 697 59.48 -28.26 -3.38
C ASN A 697 58.13 -28.05 -4.09
N GLN A 698 57.39 -27.03 -3.67
CA GLN A 698 56.11 -26.65 -4.27
C GLN A 698 56.32 -25.70 -5.45
N VAL A 699 55.52 -25.87 -6.49
CA VAL A 699 55.47 -25.02 -7.67
C VAL A 699 54.05 -24.52 -7.94
N GLU A 700 53.91 -23.42 -8.65
CA GLU A 700 52.62 -22.70 -8.79
C GLU A 700 51.98 -22.89 -10.18
N PHE A 701 50.67 -23.09 -10.19
CA PHE A 701 49.87 -23.01 -11.41
C PHE A 701 49.46 -21.56 -11.70
N GLY A 702 49.40 -21.18 -12.98
CA GLY A 702 48.81 -19.91 -13.40
C GLY A 702 47.29 -19.88 -13.18
N VAL A 703 46.84 -19.02 -12.27
CA VAL A 703 45.43 -18.90 -11.87
C VAL A 703 44.65 -18.08 -12.91
N PRO A 704 43.53 -18.58 -13.45
CA PRO A 704 42.69 -17.81 -14.35
C PRO A 704 41.84 -16.79 -13.58
N SER A 705 41.39 -15.75 -14.27
CA SER A 705 40.51 -14.71 -13.71
C SER A 705 39.35 -14.44 -14.66
N ALA A 706 38.18 -14.07 -14.12
CA ALA A 706 37.02 -13.69 -14.91
C ALA A 706 36.28 -12.47 -14.37
N LYS A 707 35.46 -11.87 -15.23
CA LYS A 707 34.57 -10.74 -14.91
C LYS A 707 33.16 -10.96 -15.45
N ALA A 708 32.17 -10.35 -14.82
CA ALA A 708 30.78 -10.33 -15.28
C ALA A 708 30.26 -8.90 -15.45
N ALA A 709 29.27 -8.75 -16.35
CA ALA A 709 28.71 -7.46 -16.72
C ALA A 709 27.73 -6.90 -15.66
N GLY A 710 27.57 -5.57 -15.68
CA GLY A 710 26.56 -4.85 -14.90
C GLY A 710 25.41 -4.34 -15.78
N VAL A 711 24.37 -3.79 -15.15
CA VAL A 711 23.36 -2.98 -15.85
C VAL A 711 23.55 -1.50 -15.59
N LYS A 712 22.98 -0.69 -16.48
CA LYS A 712 22.79 0.75 -16.30
C LYS A 712 21.31 1.03 -16.37
N LEU A 713 20.76 1.59 -15.29
CA LEU A 713 19.38 2.06 -15.23
C LEU A 713 19.34 3.59 -15.38
N ALA A 714 18.14 4.09 -15.67
CA ALA A 714 17.83 5.51 -15.76
C ALA A 714 16.48 5.76 -15.11
N ILE A 715 16.31 6.95 -14.54
CA ILE A 715 15.03 7.40 -14.01
C ILE A 715 14.80 8.88 -14.32
N GLU A 716 13.57 9.23 -14.66
CA GLU A 716 13.07 10.59 -14.80
C GLU A 716 11.83 10.77 -13.90
N LYS A 717 11.75 11.88 -13.17
CA LYS A 717 10.61 12.28 -12.37
C LYS A 717 10.00 13.56 -12.92
N ARG A 718 8.74 13.47 -13.32
CA ARG A 718 7.91 14.57 -13.83
C ARG A 718 6.91 15.03 -12.76
N TRP A 719 6.50 16.28 -12.90
CA TRP A 719 5.57 16.97 -12.03
C TRP A 719 4.51 17.68 -12.89
N GLN A 720 3.24 17.58 -12.50
CA GLN A 720 2.11 18.18 -13.21
C GLN A 720 1.18 18.91 -12.22
N GLU A 721 1.46 20.17 -11.97
CA GLU A 721 0.63 21.08 -11.19
C GLU A 721 -0.32 21.85 -12.11
N TYR A 722 -1.64 21.71 -11.91
CA TYR A 722 -2.63 22.45 -12.69
C TYR A 722 -2.52 23.97 -12.47
N ASP A 723 -2.22 24.40 -11.24
CA ASP A 723 -2.12 25.79 -10.80
C ASP A 723 -0.71 26.40 -10.94
N ASN A 724 0.29 25.58 -11.30
CA ASN A 724 1.73 25.90 -11.25
C ASN A 724 2.29 26.18 -9.84
N ASP A 725 1.53 25.97 -8.76
CA ASP A 725 2.02 26.10 -7.39
C ASP A 725 2.83 24.87 -6.98
N GLN A 726 4.13 25.07 -6.84
CA GLN A 726 5.12 24.04 -6.52
C GLN A 726 5.42 23.94 -5.01
N SER A 727 4.69 24.65 -4.14
CA SER A 727 4.95 24.71 -2.68
C SER A 727 4.91 23.34 -2.00
N GLN A 728 4.13 22.39 -2.54
CA GLN A 728 3.99 21.03 -2.05
C GLN A 728 5.03 20.05 -2.63
N ARG A 729 5.94 20.49 -3.52
CA ARG A 729 7.01 19.62 -4.02
C ARG A 729 8.07 19.42 -2.92
N PRO A 730 8.41 18.18 -2.54
CA PRO A 730 9.50 17.92 -1.61
C PRO A 730 10.86 18.24 -2.25
N ALA A 731 11.86 18.57 -1.42
CA ALA A 731 13.22 18.81 -1.88
C ALA A 731 13.90 17.54 -2.45
N THR A 732 13.46 16.35 -2.03
CA THR A 732 14.01 15.05 -2.45
C THR A 732 12.92 13.97 -2.52
N LEU A 733 13.09 12.99 -3.40
CA LEU A 733 12.33 11.73 -3.40
C LEU A 733 13.28 10.54 -3.46
N ASP A 734 12.99 9.49 -2.68
CA ASP A 734 13.63 8.20 -2.81
C ASP A 734 12.81 7.28 -3.73
N PHE A 735 13.51 6.55 -4.58
CA PHE A 735 12.98 5.48 -5.42
C PHE A 735 13.67 4.18 -5.04
N SER A 736 12.89 3.13 -4.81
CA SER A 736 13.43 1.78 -4.65
C SER A 736 13.66 1.12 -6.00
N ILE A 737 14.79 0.46 -6.13
CA ILE A 737 15.14 -0.43 -7.22
C ILE A 737 15.16 -1.85 -6.66
N GLU A 738 14.18 -2.64 -7.06
CA GLU A 738 14.01 -4.04 -6.69
C GLU A 738 14.56 -4.95 -7.79
N ARG A 739 15.18 -6.08 -7.42
CA ARG A 739 15.62 -7.13 -8.35
C ARG A 739 15.00 -8.47 -7.99
N SER A 740 14.45 -9.15 -8.98
CA SER A 740 13.86 -10.50 -8.80
C SER A 740 14.89 -11.61 -9.04
N THR A 741 14.52 -12.88 -8.81
CA THR A 741 15.31 -14.07 -9.21
C THR A 741 16.70 -14.22 -8.57
N THR A 742 16.92 -13.67 -7.38
CA THR A 742 18.06 -14.06 -6.51
C THR A 742 18.00 -15.54 -6.15
N THR A 743 19.17 -16.14 -5.86
CA THR A 743 19.35 -17.56 -5.51
C THR A 743 20.21 -17.80 -4.27
N ALA A 744 20.95 -16.81 -3.78
CA ALA A 744 21.70 -16.89 -2.53
C ALA A 744 20.90 -16.33 -1.34
N SER A 745 20.91 -17.04 -0.21
CA SER A 745 20.38 -16.54 1.06
C SER A 745 21.20 -15.34 1.54
N GLY A 746 20.55 -14.17 1.71
CA GLY A 746 21.23 -12.91 2.02
C GLY A 746 21.65 -12.09 0.80
N ALA A 747 21.33 -12.51 -0.43
CA ALA A 747 21.42 -11.62 -1.58
C ALA A 747 20.48 -10.41 -1.40
N TRP A 748 20.97 -9.20 -1.66
CA TRP A 748 20.12 -8.01 -1.61
C TRP A 748 19.01 -8.11 -2.68
N THR A 749 17.78 -7.75 -2.34
CA THR A 749 16.62 -7.79 -3.28
C THR A 749 16.04 -6.40 -3.55
N LYS A 750 16.25 -5.44 -2.65
CA LYS A 750 15.79 -4.05 -2.73
C LYS A 750 16.93 -3.12 -2.34
N GLY A 751 17.10 -2.05 -3.09
CA GLY A 751 17.98 -0.93 -2.76
C GLY A 751 17.34 0.39 -3.19
N TYR A 752 18.00 1.52 -2.93
CA TYR A 752 17.41 2.85 -3.09
C TYR A 752 18.30 3.81 -3.90
N VAL A 753 17.66 4.75 -4.59
CA VAL A 753 18.27 5.88 -5.31
C VAL A 753 17.48 7.13 -4.95
N ARG A 754 18.18 8.23 -4.64
CA ARG A 754 17.54 9.53 -4.34
C ARG A 754 17.64 10.47 -5.53
N LEU A 755 16.53 11.14 -5.84
CA LEU A 755 16.47 12.35 -6.67
C LEU A 755 16.29 13.58 -5.78
N SER A 756 16.75 14.74 -6.25
CA SER A 756 16.75 15.99 -5.50
C SER A 756 16.49 17.18 -6.43
N ALA A 757 15.70 18.15 -5.99
CA ALA A 757 15.48 19.37 -6.75
C ALA A 757 16.80 20.14 -6.98
N PRO A 758 17.01 20.77 -8.15
CA PRO A 758 16.12 20.81 -9.31
C PRO A 758 16.19 19.57 -10.22
N ASP A 759 17.22 18.74 -10.06
CA ASP A 759 17.59 17.64 -10.97
C ASP A 759 16.73 16.37 -10.75
N TRP A 760 15.49 16.45 -11.21
CA TRP A 760 14.52 15.35 -11.19
C TRP A 760 14.79 14.24 -12.22
N SER A 761 16.05 13.96 -12.57
CA SER A 761 16.42 12.77 -13.36
C SER A 761 17.81 12.27 -13.02
N LYS A 762 18.04 10.97 -13.19
CA LYS A 762 19.35 10.36 -12.97
C LYS A 762 19.63 9.26 -13.98
N GLN A 763 20.75 9.43 -14.69
CA GLN A 763 21.21 8.57 -15.78
C GLN A 763 22.42 7.73 -15.34
N ASN A 764 22.67 6.60 -16.00
CA ASN A 764 23.78 5.68 -15.69
C ASN A 764 23.78 5.18 -14.22
N ILE A 765 22.61 4.95 -13.63
CA ILE A 765 22.48 4.31 -12.32
C ILE A 765 23.09 2.91 -12.44
N THR A 766 24.20 2.70 -11.75
CA THR A 766 24.96 1.43 -11.69
C THR A 766 25.05 0.89 -10.27
N ARG A 767 24.59 1.67 -9.28
CA ARG A 767 24.61 1.37 -7.86
C ARG A 767 23.33 1.84 -7.17
N VAL A 768 23.08 1.27 -5.99
CA VAL A 768 21.98 1.59 -5.08
C VAL A 768 22.49 1.67 -3.64
N ALA A 769 21.77 2.40 -2.79
CA ALA A 769 21.95 2.40 -1.35
C ALA A 769 21.18 1.25 -0.68
N SER A 770 21.63 0.84 0.50
CA SER A 770 20.94 -0.14 1.38
C SER A 770 19.61 0.37 1.93
N ASN A 771 19.47 1.69 2.05
CA ASN A 771 18.37 2.39 2.71
C ASN A 771 18.09 3.73 2.02
N THR A 772 16.91 4.29 2.25
CA THR A 772 16.53 5.64 1.82
C THR A 772 17.54 6.67 2.32
N GLY A 773 17.87 7.65 1.46
CA GLY A 773 18.91 8.65 1.74
C GLY A 773 20.34 8.15 1.96
N GLY A 774 20.62 6.84 1.83
CA GLY A 774 21.95 6.27 1.99
C GLY A 774 22.89 6.55 0.81
N SER A 775 24.18 6.21 0.97
CA SER A 775 25.16 6.29 -0.12
C SER A 775 25.05 5.11 -1.07
N GLU A 776 25.14 5.35 -2.38
CA GLU A 776 25.01 4.32 -3.42
C GLU A 776 26.31 3.50 -3.56
N THR A 777 26.39 2.41 -2.80
CA THR A 777 27.57 1.55 -2.66
C THR A 777 27.39 0.16 -3.29
N ILE A 778 26.17 -0.37 -3.34
CA ILE A 778 25.85 -1.72 -3.80
C ILE A 778 25.66 -1.69 -5.31
N TRP A 779 26.37 -2.51 -6.08
CA TRP A 779 26.29 -2.50 -7.56
C TRP A 779 25.11 -3.29 -8.13
N LEU A 780 24.75 -2.96 -9.37
CA LEU A 780 23.74 -3.63 -10.19
C LEU A 780 24.37 -4.65 -11.18
N PRO A 781 24.51 -5.94 -10.83
CA PRO A 781 24.96 -6.99 -11.76
C PRO A 781 23.95 -7.26 -12.87
N LYS A 782 24.41 -7.83 -14.00
CA LYS A 782 23.53 -8.26 -15.08
C LYS A 782 22.74 -9.53 -14.76
N PHE A 783 23.39 -10.57 -14.23
CA PHE A 783 22.79 -11.88 -14.00
C PHE A 783 23.05 -12.40 -12.58
N ASN A 784 22.20 -13.31 -12.11
CA ASN A 784 22.27 -13.97 -10.80
C ASN A 784 23.36 -15.07 -10.73
N ASN A 785 23.54 -15.70 -9.56
CA ASN A 785 24.59 -16.73 -9.39
C ASN A 785 24.36 -17.99 -10.26
N GLN A 786 23.19 -18.16 -10.85
CA GLN A 786 22.88 -19.24 -11.81
C GLN A 786 23.11 -18.86 -13.28
N GLY A 787 23.40 -17.59 -13.59
CA GLY A 787 23.62 -17.09 -14.96
C GLY A 787 22.35 -16.59 -15.65
N LYS A 788 21.26 -16.35 -14.91
CA LYS A 788 20.01 -15.78 -15.43
C LYS A 788 19.99 -14.26 -15.21
N ASP A 789 19.66 -13.51 -16.26
CA ASP A 789 19.55 -12.05 -16.21
C ASP A 789 18.55 -11.57 -15.14
N PHE A 790 18.94 -10.56 -14.37
CA PHE A 790 18.10 -9.88 -13.39
C PHE A 790 17.02 -9.04 -14.07
N THR A 791 15.77 -9.16 -13.62
CA THR A 791 14.74 -8.15 -13.88
C THR A 791 14.77 -7.12 -12.76
N TYR A 792 14.99 -5.85 -13.13
CA TYR A 792 14.96 -4.71 -12.22
C TYR A 792 13.63 -3.96 -12.35
N LYS A 793 13.05 -3.54 -11.23
CA LYS A 793 11.84 -2.72 -11.15
C LYS A 793 12.12 -1.47 -10.35
N ILE A 794 11.76 -0.31 -10.89
CA ILE A 794 11.84 0.99 -10.20
C ILE A 794 10.47 1.32 -9.61
N THR A 795 10.42 1.84 -8.39
CA THR A 795 9.17 2.28 -7.73
C THR A 795 9.42 3.45 -6.78
N GLU A 796 8.57 4.47 -6.82
CA GLU A 796 8.60 5.62 -5.89
C GLU A 796 8.26 5.16 -4.47
N VAL A 797 9.09 5.51 -3.48
CA VAL A 797 8.92 4.99 -2.11
C VAL A 797 7.77 5.67 -1.37
N THR A 798 7.61 6.98 -1.59
CA THR A 798 6.59 7.81 -0.94
C THR A 798 6.07 8.83 -1.94
N VAL A 799 4.76 8.83 -2.18
CA VAL A 799 4.08 9.89 -2.93
C VAL A 799 3.91 11.10 -1.99
N PRO A 800 4.22 12.35 -2.40
CA PRO A 800 3.98 13.52 -1.56
C PRO A 800 2.49 13.78 -1.35
N GLU A 801 2.16 14.42 -0.23
CA GLU A 801 0.79 14.86 0.07
C GLU A 801 0.27 15.80 -1.03
N GLY A 802 -1.02 15.65 -1.39
CA GLY A 802 -1.64 16.42 -2.46
C GLY A 802 -1.27 16.01 -3.89
N TYR A 803 -0.53 14.90 -4.08
CA TYR A 803 -0.21 14.35 -5.40
C TYR A 803 -0.69 12.90 -5.56
N GLU A 804 -1.03 12.52 -6.81
CA GLU A 804 -1.16 11.13 -7.25
C GLU A 804 0.05 10.74 -8.13
N ALA A 805 0.54 9.51 -7.99
CA ALA A 805 1.70 9.02 -8.71
C ALA A 805 1.34 8.00 -9.81
N SER A 806 1.97 8.14 -10.96
CA SER A 806 1.87 7.20 -12.09
C SER A 806 3.25 6.93 -12.69
N SER A 807 3.41 5.79 -13.38
CA SER A 807 4.64 5.44 -14.09
C SER A 807 4.39 4.94 -15.50
N ASN A 808 5.43 4.95 -16.34
CA ASN A 808 5.46 4.14 -17.55
C ASN A 808 5.67 2.65 -17.21
N ALA A 809 5.57 1.79 -18.23
CA ALA A 809 5.51 0.33 -18.07
C ALA A 809 6.80 -0.34 -17.53
N ASP A 810 7.96 0.30 -17.64
CA ASP A 810 9.23 -0.17 -17.08
C ASP A 810 9.64 0.57 -15.79
N GLY A 811 8.86 1.57 -15.36
CA GLY A 811 9.14 2.39 -14.18
C GLY A 811 10.28 3.41 -14.35
N SER A 812 10.82 3.60 -15.56
CA SER A 812 11.88 4.58 -15.83
C SER A 812 11.41 6.04 -15.84
N ILE A 813 10.11 6.29 -16.01
CA ILE A 813 9.51 7.63 -15.94
C ILE A 813 8.35 7.58 -14.95
N TRP A 814 8.46 8.36 -13.87
CA TRP A 814 7.40 8.59 -12.88
C TRP A 814 6.84 10.00 -13.03
N THR A 815 5.54 10.18 -12.85
CA THR A 815 4.86 11.48 -12.90
C THR A 815 3.99 11.65 -11.66
N ASN A 816 4.21 12.72 -10.89
CA ASN A 816 3.27 13.15 -9.86
C ASN A 816 2.36 14.25 -10.41
N SER A 817 1.05 14.03 -10.35
CA SER A 817 0.02 15.00 -10.74
C SER A 817 -0.63 15.57 -9.48
N LYS A 818 -0.76 16.90 -9.40
CA LYS A 818 -1.34 17.57 -8.23
C LYS A 818 -2.85 17.32 -8.21
N ILE A 819 -3.36 16.75 -7.12
CA ILE A 819 -4.76 16.39 -6.97
C ILE A 819 -5.59 17.68 -6.86
N PHE A 820 -6.55 17.86 -7.76
CA PHE A 820 -7.53 18.93 -7.65
C PHE A 820 -8.66 18.52 -6.70
N ASN A 821 -8.82 19.25 -5.60
CA ASN A 821 -9.93 19.07 -4.65
C ASN A 821 -11.23 19.67 -5.23
N PRO A 822 -12.26 18.86 -5.57
CA PRO A 822 -13.46 19.37 -6.24
C PRO A 822 -14.26 20.34 -5.37
N LEU A 823 -14.69 21.46 -5.96
CA LEU A 823 -15.17 22.63 -5.22
C LEU A 823 -16.66 22.55 -4.86
N GLY A 824 -17.01 23.04 -3.67
CA GLY A 824 -18.38 23.40 -3.34
C GLY A 824 -18.79 24.74 -3.96
N LEU A 825 -20.10 25.03 -3.96
CA LEU A 825 -20.66 26.35 -4.24
C LEU A 825 -21.68 26.68 -3.14
N LYS A 826 -21.54 27.86 -2.53
CA LYS A 826 -22.47 28.43 -1.56
C LYS A 826 -22.82 29.87 -1.96
N ILE A 827 -24.08 30.08 -2.30
CA ILE A 827 -24.65 31.39 -2.64
C ILE A 827 -25.23 32.03 -1.38
N THR A 828 -25.03 33.33 -1.19
CA THR A 828 -25.78 34.15 -0.23
C THR A 828 -26.85 34.95 -0.99
N LYS A 829 -28.13 34.73 -0.69
CA LYS A 829 -29.25 35.44 -1.33
C LYS A 829 -29.61 36.67 -0.49
N VAL A 830 -29.67 37.84 -1.11
CA VAL A 830 -30.01 39.10 -0.41
C VAL A 830 -31.11 39.90 -1.12
N SER A 831 -31.77 40.80 -0.36
CA SER A 831 -32.75 41.77 -0.88
C SER A 831 -32.10 43.07 -1.36
N SER A 832 -32.61 43.64 -2.46
CA SER A 832 -32.15 44.95 -2.96
C SER A 832 -32.48 46.12 -2.01
N VAL A 833 -33.43 45.95 -1.08
CA VAL A 833 -33.85 47.04 -0.17
C VAL A 833 -32.78 47.33 0.88
N ASN A 834 -32.23 46.30 1.53
CA ASN A 834 -31.42 46.45 2.73
C ASN A 834 -30.35 45.35 2.91
N GLN A 835 -30.05 44.58 1.87
CA GLN A 835 -29.10 43.45 1.89
C GLN A 835 -29.43 42.33 2.91
N SER A 836 -30.65 42.28 3.47
CA SER A 836 -31.04 41.18 4.38
C SER A 836 -31.07 39.83 3.65
N PRO A 837 -30.64 38.73 4.30
CA PRO A 837 -30.70 37.39 3.72
C PRO A 837 -32.13 36.95 3.38
N LEU A 838 -32.29 36.22 2.27
CA LEU A 838 -33.59 35.75 1.78
C LEU A 838 -33.64 34.24 1.62
N LYS A 839 -34.57 33.60 2.35
CA LYS A 839 -34.91 32.18 2.26
C LYS A 839 -36.07 31.91 1.30
N GLY A 840 -36.21 30.70 0.80
CA GLY A 840 -37.28 30.26 -0.10
C GLY A 840 -37.03 30.49 -1.59
N ALA A 841 -35.84 30.90 -2.02
CA ALA A 841 -35.47 30.83 -3.44
C ALA A 841 -35.26 29.36 -3.86
N VAL A 842 -35.34 29.09 -5.16
CA VAL A 842 -34.88 27.81 -5.73
C VAL A 842 -33.83 28.11 -6.79
N PHE A 843 -32.58 27.72 -6.52
CA PHE A 843 -31.49 27.80 -7.51
C PHE A 843 -31.21 26.45 -8.13
N LYS A 844 -30.90 26.46 -9.42
CA LYS A 844 -30.54 25.27 -10.21
C LYS A 844 -29.23 25.50 -10.94
N LEU A 845 -28.33 24.52 -10.87
CA LEU A 845 -27.04 24.47 -11.54
C LEU A 845 -27.03 23.35 -12.59
N THR A 846 -26.60 23.65 -13.81
CA THR A 846 -26.41 22.67 -14.92
C THR A 846 -25.00 22.79 -15.50
N GLY A 847 -24.59 21.85 -16.35
CA GLY A 847 -23.30 21.90 -17.06
C GLY A 847 -22.18 21.12 -16.37
N GLY A 848 -20.97 21.21 -16.94
CA GLY A 848 -19.80 20.42 -16.55
C GLY A 848 -20.12 18.93 -16.37
N SER A 849 -19.69 18.40 -15.23
CA SER A 849 -19.88 17.00 -14.79
C SER A 849 -21.24 16.68 -14.14
N LEU A 850 -22.22 17.60 -14.15
CA LEU A 850 -23.52 17.38 -13.50
C LEU A 850 -24.47 16.51 -14.37
N PRO A 851 -25.51 15.90 -13.78
CA PRO A 851 -26.61 15.30 -14.54
C PRO A 851 -27.21 16.27 -15.56
N ALA A 852 -27.71 15.76 -16.69
CA ALA A 852 -28.30 16.58 -17.75
C ALA A 852 -29.47 17.46 -17.25
N ASP A 853 -30.28 16.93 -16.34
CA ASP A 853 -31.37 17.66 -15.68
C ASP A 853 -30.89 18.65 -14.60
N GLY A 854 -29.60 18.73 -14.31
CA GLY A 854 -29.00 19.64 -13.32
C GLY A 854 -29.19 19.21 -11.86
N VAL A 855 -28.69 20.07 -10.96
CA VAL A 855 -28.79 19.90 -9.50
C VAL A 855 -29.41 21.17 -8.91
N VAL A 856 -30.34 20.98 -7.97
CA VAL A 856 -30.94 22.07 -7.18
C VAL A 856 -30.08 22.33 -5.94
N LEU A 857 -29.84 23.61 -5.61
CA LEU A 857 -29.11 23.98 -4.39
C LEU A 857 -30.05 23.87 -3.17
N VAL A 858 -29.51 23.40 -2.06
CA VAL A 858 -30.19 23.26 -0.77
C VAL A 858 -30.27 24.63 -0.10
N ASP A 859 -31.48 25.12 0.18
CA ASP A 859 -31.74 26.28 1.04
C ASP A 859 -31.44 25.91 2.50
N GLN A 860 -30.50 26.62 3.12
CA GLN A 860 -30.07 26.40 4.50
C GLN A 860 -30.93 27.17 5.53
N GLN A 861 -32.02 27.82 5.09
CA GLN A 861 -32.97 28.63 5.88
C GLN A 861 -32.39 29.89 6.54
N ASP A 862 -31.08 30.10 6.47
CA ASP A 862 -30.35 31.33 6.84
C ASP A 862 -30.28 32.36 5.69
N GLY A 863 -30.85 32.03 4.53
CA GLY A 863 -30.75 32.82 3.29
C GLY A 863 -29.51 32.49 2.45
N THR A 864 -28.82 31.39 2.75
CA THR A 864 -27.74 30.83 1.94
C THR A 864 -28.11 29.49 1.31
N TYR A 865 -27.55 29.20 0.14
CA TYR A 865 -27.93 28.09 -0.72
C TYR A 865 -26.68 27.34 -1.14
N SER A 866 -26.60 26.05 -0.82
CA SER A 866 -25.39 25.24 -1.02
C SER A 866 -25.62 24.12 -2.02
N LEU A 867 -24.58 23.66 -2.71
CA LEU A 867 -24.67 22.36 -3.40
C LEU A 867 -24.93 21.23 -2.40
N PRO A 868 -25.71 20.20 -2.78
CA PRO A 868 -25.83 18.97 -1.98
C PRO A 868 -24.45 18.35 -1.71
N THR A 869 -24.26 17.74 -0.54
CA THR A 869 -22.95 17.28 -0.03
C THR A 869 -22.13 16.45 -1.03
N ASN A 870 -22.82 15.59 -1.80
CA ASN A 870 -22.22 14.68 -2.79
C ASN A 870 -22.05 15.31 -4.18
N THR A 871 -22.31 16.62 -4.34
CA THR A 871 -22.15 17.37 -5.60
C THR A 871 -21.01 18.36 -5.49
N LYS A 872 -20.04 18.26 -6.39
CA LYS A 872 -18.87 19.14 -6.45
C LYS A 872 -18.56 19.55 -7.89
N LEU A 873 -17.90 20.70 -8.03
CA LEU A 873 -17.46 21.27 -9.30
C LEU A 873 -16.03 20.85 -9.60
N GLN A 874 -15.79 20.41 -10.83
CA GLN A 874 -14.55 19.82 -11.30
C GLN A 874 -13.68 20.86 -12.02
N LEU A 875 -12.41 20.51 -12.22
CA LEU A 875 -11.48 21.27 -13.07
C LEU A 875 -11.98 21.30 -14.53
N ASP A 876 -11.52 22.28 -15.32
CA ASP A 876 -11.83 22.42 -16.76
C ASP A 876 -13.33 22.36 -17.10
N SER A 877 -14.17 22.97 -16.24
CA SER A 877 -15.62 22.81 -16.30
C SER A 877 -16.36 24.14 -16.15
N THR A 878 -17.34 24.35 -17.04
CA THR A 878 -18.25 25.49 -17.02
C THR A 878 -19.67 25.05 -16.67
N TYR A 879 -20.26 25.74 -15.72
CA TYR A 879 -21.58 25.49 -15.15
C TYR A 879 -22.48 26.71 -15.34
N LYS A 880 -23.81 26.48 -15.34
CA LYS A 880 -24.84 27.50 -15.49
C LYS A 880 -25.77 27.49 -14.28
N LEU A 881 -25.75 28.56 -13.49
CA LEU A 881 -26.63 28.82 -12.36
C LEU A 881 -27.81 29.70 -12.81
N THR A 882 -29.02 29.33 -12.41
CA THR A 882 -30.26 30.09 -12.65
C THR A 882 -31.17 30.04 -11.42
N GLU A 883 -31.85 31.14 -11.11
CA GLU A 883 -33.00 31.10 -10.21
C GLU A 883 -34.22 30.51 -10.95
N VAL A 884 -34.95 29.63 -10.29
CA VAL A 884 -36.13 28.91 -10.81
C VAL A 884 -37.41 29.46 -10.19
N SER A 885 -37.35 29.87 -8.93
CA SER A 885 -38.40 30.65 -8.25
C SER A 885 -37.77 31.61 -7.23
N PRO A 886 -38.29 32.84 -7.09
CA PRO A 886 -37.77 33.81 -6.14
C PRO A 886 -38.25 33.54 -4.71
N PRO A 887 -37.59 34.17 -3.70
CA PRO A 887 -38.15 34.35 -2.37
C PRO A 887 -39.51 35.06 -2.39
N SER A 888 -40.31 34.88 -1.33
CA SER A 888 -41.54 35.67 -1.15
C SER A 888 -41.23 37.17 -1.14
N GLY A 889 -42.13 37.98 -1.69
CA GLY A 889 -41.98 39.44 -1.77
C GLY A 889 -40.92 39.92 -2.75
N HIS A 890 -40.33 39.05 -3.57
CA HIS A 890 -39.28 39.39 -4.53
C HIS A 890 -39.63 38.94 -5.94
N GLU A 891 -39.11 39.64 -6.94
CA GLU A 891 -39.22 39.23 -8.34
C GLU A 891 -38.16 38.17 -8.68
N ILE A 892 -38.42 37.35 -9.71
CA ILE A 892 -37.47 36.36 -10.21
C ILE A 892 -36.31 37.03 -10.95
N SER A 893 -35.09 36.63 -10.64
CA SER A 893 -33.91 37.09 -11.37
C SER A 893 -33.85 36.43 -12.75
N THR A 894 -33.88 37.25 -13.79
CA THR A 894 -33.67 36.82 -15.18
C THR A 894 -32.19 36.61 -15.51
N THR A 895 -31.28 36.93 -14.58
CA THR A 895 -29.84 36.71 -14.75
C THR A 895 -29.51 35.22 -14.75
N THR A 896 -28.71 34.80 -15.72
CA THR A 896 -27.96 33.55 -15.66
C THR A 896 -26.55 33.87 -15.17
N TRP A 897 -26.03 33.10 -14.22
CA TRP A 897 -24.62 33.17 -13.81
C TRP A 897 -23.86 31.97 -14.38
N GLN A 898 -22.85 32.23 -15.21
CA GLN A 898 -21.91 31.20 -15.65
C GLN A 898 -20.82 31.05 -14.58
N VAL A 899 -20.71 29.88 -13.96
CA VAL A 899 -19.64 29.57 -12.99
C VAL A 899 -18.61 28.71 -13.71
N THR A 900 -17.39 29.20 -13.89
CA THR A 900 -16.32 28.48 -14.59
C THR A 900 -15.17 28.18 -13.64
N VAL A 901 -14.71 26.92 -13.67
CA VAL A 901 -13.50 26.45 -13.00
C VAL A 901 -12.50 26.09 -14.10
N SER A 902 -11.42 26.86 -14.22
CA SER A 902 -10.47 26.73 -15.32
C SER A 902 -9.60 25.46 -15.23
N LYS A 903 -8.74 25.25 -16.22
CA LYS A 903 -7.64 24.27 -16.18
C LYS A 903 -6.59 24.54 -15.10
N THR A 904 -6.57 25.74 -14.53
CA THR A 904 -5.64 26.18 -13.48
C THR A 904 -6.28 26.24 -12.09
N GLY A 905 -7.51 25.75 -11.93
CA GLY A 905 -8.26 25.84 -10.67
C GLY A 905 -8.81 27.25 -10.37
N GLU A 906 -8.65 28.18 -11.31
CA GLU A 906 -9.11 29.55 -11.23
C GLU A 906 -10.62 29.62 -11.42
N VAL A 907 -11.31 30.24 -10.46
CA VAL A 907 -12.78 30.38 -10.47
C VAL A 907 -13.18 31.75 -10.97
N THR A 908 -14.12 31.79 -11.91
CA THR A 908 -14.83 33.03 -12.31
C THR A 908 -16.34 32.82 -12.28
N ILE A 909 -17.07 33.92 -12.10
CA ILE A 909 -18.52 33.99 -12.32
C ILE A 909 -18.79 35.11 -13.32
N ASN A 910 -19.48 34.77 -14.43
CA ASN A 910 -19.67 35.67 -15.59
C ASN A 910 -18.34 36.27 -16.09
N ASP A 911 -17.31 35.42 -16.23
CA ASP A 911 -15.95 35.75 -16.68
C ASP A 911 -15.20 36.80 -15.83
N THR A 912 -15.72 37.18 -14.65
CA THR A 912 -15.01 38.00 -13.65
C THR A 912 -14.76 37.24 -12.33
N LYS A 913 -13.85 37.77 -11.51
CA LYS A 913 -13.63 37.38 -10.10
C LYS A 913 -14.36 38.30 -9.12
N ASP A 914 -14.99 39.38 -9.59
CA ASP A 914 -15.60 40.38 -8.70
C ASP A 914 -16.72 39.75 -7.85
N GLY A 915 -16.58 39.86 -6.53
CA GLY A 915 -17.51 39.23 -5.57
C GLY A 915 -17.35 37.71 -5.39
N VAL A 916 -16.47 37.05 -6.16
CA VAL A 916 -16.15 35.62 -6.02
C VAL A 916 -15.09 35.44 -4.94
N GLN A 917 -15.39 34.65 -3.91
CA GLN A 917 -14.41 34.23 -2.91
C GLN A 917 -14.25 32.72 -2.93
N LEU A 918 -13.04 32.21 -2.73
CA LEU A 918 -12.79 30.78 -2.55
C LEU A 918 -12.30 30.57 -1.12
N LYS A 919 -13.08 29.83 -0.31
CA LYS A 919 -12.76 29.54 1.08
C LYS A 919 -13.13 28.09 1.39
N ASP A 920 -12.27 27.35 2.08
CA ASP A 920 -12.54 25.98 2.56
C ASP A 920 -13.05 25.07 1.41
N HIS A 921 -12.35 25.12 0.26
CA HIS A 921 -12.72 24.47 -1.02
C HIS A 921 -14.16 24.76 -1.51
N THR A 922 -14.73 25.91 -1.14
CA THR A 922 -16.09 26.32 -1.47
C THR A 922 -16.09 27.73 -2.07
N ILE A 923 -16.73 27.85 -3.23
CA ILE A 923 -16.97 29.13 -3.91
C ILE A 923 -18.10 29.85 -3.17
N LEU A 924 -17.83 31.06 -2.70
CA LEU A 924 -18.80 31.96 -2.07
C LEU A 924 -19.14 33.09 -3.04
N TYR A 925 -20.43 33.40 -3.20
CA TYR A 925 -20.91 34.49 -4.06
C TYR A 925 -22.25 35.04 -3.58
N THR A 926 -22.54 36.32 -3.81
CA THR A 926 -23.77 36.98 -3.35
C THR A 926 -24.71 37.32 -4.51
N ILE A 927 -26.00 37.00 -4.37
CA ILE A 927 -27.03 37.25 -5.39
C ILE A 927 -28.18 38.09 -4.79
N THR A 928 -28.32 39.32 -5.28
CA THR A 928 -29.42 40.24 -4.96
C THR A 928 -30.67 39.91 -5.79
N ASN A 929 -31.87 40.01 -5.22
CA ASN A 929 -33.13 40.11 -5.98
C ASN A 929 -33.83 41.42 -5.67
N GLU A 930 -34.58 41.91 -6.66
CA GLU A 930 -35.44 43.07 -6.50
C GLU A 930 -36.69 42.75 -5.70
N PHE A 931 -37.01 43.63 -4.75
CA PHE A 931 -38.24 43.54 -3.97
C PHE A 931 -39.46 43.91 -4.82
N LYS A 932 -40.50 43.08 -4.76
CA LYS A 932 -41.78 43.25 -5.46
C LYS A 932 -42.58 44.37 -4.78
N LYS A 933 -42.52 45.56 -5.38
CA LYS A 933 -43.13 46.78 -4.83
C LYS A 933 -44.64 46.63 -4.67
N ILE A 934 -45.18 47.16 -3.57
CA ILE A 934 -46.62 47.17 -3.29
C ILE A 934 -47.20 48.48 -3.80
N THR A 935 -48.07 48.44 -4.81
CA THR A 935 -48.77 49.65 -5.28
C THR A 935 -49.89 50.04 -4.31
N PHE A 936 -49.86 51.30 -3.88
CA PHE A 936 -50.77 51.90 -2.91
C PHE A 936 -51.48 53.14 -3.46
N ARG A 937 -52.75 53.35 -3.08
CA ARG A 937 -53.48 54.63 -3.26
C ARG A 937 -54.50 54.91 -2.15
N THR A 938 -55.06 56.11 -2.16
CA THR A 938 -56.14 56.56 -1.28
C THR A 938 -57.45 56.77 -2.03
N GLU A 939 -58.55 56.30 -1.47
CA GLU A 939 -59.91 56.54 -1.97
C GLU A 939 -60.74 57.25 -0.90
N LYS A 940 -61.50 58.27 -1.33
CA LYS A 940 -62.19 59.21 -0.45
C LYS A 940 -63.69 59.07 -0.60
N TYR A 941 -64.36 58.75 0.49
CA TYR A 941 -65.80 58.49 0.54
C TYR A 941 -66.53 59.45 1.49
N ARG A 942 -67.85 59.49 1.35
CA ARG A 942 -68.78 60.21 2.24
C ARG A 942 -69.35 59.26 3.30
N THR A 943 -69.38 59.70 4.56
CA THR A 943 -69.83 58.88 5.70
C THR A 943 -71.23 58.28 5.44
N GLY A 944 -71.36 56.97 5.62
CA GLY A 944 -72.62 56.24 5.46
C GLY A 944 -72.97 55.83 4.02
N THR A 945 -72.21 56.22 3.00
CA THR A 945 -72.52 55.91 1.59
C THR A 945 -71.32 55.28 0.85
N THR A 946 -71.51 54.95 -0.44
CA THR A 946 -70.41 54.58 -1.36
C THR A 946 -70.02 55.73 -2.30
N GLU A 947 -70.46 56.95 -1.99
CA GLU A 947 -70.26 58.15 -2.80
C GLU A 947 -68.82 58.66 -2.67
N GLN A 948 -68.16 58.93 -3.80
CA GLN A 948 -66.76 59.38 -3.83
C GLN A 948 -66.68 60.91 -3.79
N LEU A 949 -65.81 61.44 -2.93
CA LEU A 949 -65.57 62.88 -2.79
C LEU A 949 -64.26 63.28 -3.50
N SER A 950 -64.30 64.38 -4.25
CA SER A 950 -63.13 64.97 -4.91
C SER A 950 -62.39 65.97 -4.00
N GLY A 951 -61.22 66.43 -4.43
CA GLY A 951 -60.45 67.49 -3.75
C GLY A 951 -59.65 67.05 -2.51
N ALA A 952 -59.90 65.85 -1.97
CA ALA A 952 -59.13 65.34 -0.84
C ALA A 952 -57.66 65.12 -1.16
N LYS A 953 -56.79 65.42 -0.18
CA LYS A 953 -55.35 65.15 -0.24
C LYS A 953 -54.88 64.38 0.99
N PHE A 954 -53.85 63.56 0.81
CA PHE A 954 -53.24 62.78 1.87
C PHE A 954 -51.72 62.79 1.76
N THR A 955 -51.04 63.01 2.89
CA THR A 955 -49.59 62.80 2.99
C THR A 955 -49.30 61.38 3.49
N LEU A 956 -48.54 60.63 2.69
CA LEU A 956 -47.95 59.35 3.07
C LEU A 956 -46.51 59.59 3.58
N LYS A 957 -46.19 59.06 4.76
CA LYS A 957 -44.84 59.08 5.34
C LYS A 957 -44.28 57.66 5.49
N GLN A 958 -42.98 57.51 5.31
CA GLN A 958 -42.20 56.30 5.61
C GLN A 958 -41.31 56.54 6.85
N TYR A 959 -41.10 55.50 7.64
CA TYR A 959 -40.28 55.49 8.84
C TYR A 959 -39.31 54.30 8.78
N GLU A 960 -38.10 54.50 9.32
CA GLU A 960 -37.05 53.47 9.35
C GLU A 960 -37.47 52.27 10.23
N GLU A 961 -37.95 52.54 11.45
CA GLU A 961 -38.33 51.51 12.41
C GLU A 961 -39.60 51.88 13.19
N ASN A 962 -40.58 50.98 13.21
CA ASN A 962 -41.75 50.95 14.10
C ASN A 962 -42.46 52.30 14.35
N TRP A 963 -42.58 53.10 13.27
CA TRP A 963 -43.15 54.45 13.25
C TRP A 963 -42.49 55.46 14.22
N GLN A 964 -41.23 55.24 14.59
CA GLN A 964 -40.41 56.13 15.41
C GLN A 964 -39.70 57.20 14.58
N GLY A 965 -39.41 58.34 15.20
CA GLY A 965 -38.67 59.44 14.57
C GLY A 965 -39.49 60.28 13.59
N ILE A 966 -38.79 61.05 12.75
CA ILE A 966 -39.41 61.96 11.78
C ILE A 966 -39.66 61.19 10.48
N GLY A 967 -40.92 60.86 10.20
CA GLY A 967 -41.31 60.13 9.00
C GLY A 967 -41.15 60.95 7.71
N THR A 968 -40.41 60.41 6.74
CA THR A 968 -40.09 61.01 5.44
C THR A 968 -41.27 60.93 4.48
N ILE A 969 -41.64 62.02 3.80
CA ILE A 969 -42.75 62.03 2.84
C ILE A 969 -42.42 61.17 1.61
N VAL A 970 -43.36 60.31 1.20
CA VAL A 970 -43.14 59.32 0.13
C VAL A 970 -43.35 59.95 -1.25
N GLY A 971 -42.23 60.27 -1.91
CA GLY A 971 -42.18 60.91 -3.23
C GLY A 971 -42.02 62.43 -3.17
N SER A 972 -41.90 63.06 -4.34
CA SER A 972 -41.46 64.45 -4.53
C SER A 972 -42.50 65.51 -4.10
N GLN A 973 -42.86 65.55 -2.82
CA GLN A 973 -43.83 66.46 -2.17
C GLN A 973 -45.28 66.45 -2.70
N ASN A 974 -45.60 65.74 -3.78
CA ASN A 974 -46.99 65.54 -4.19
C ASN A 974 -47.74 64.64 -3.18
N ASP A 975 -48.72 65.23 -2.48
CA ASP A 975 -49.78 64.51 -1.78
C ASP A 975 -50.41 63.44 -2.69
N LEU A 976 -50.90 62.37 -2.07
CA LEU A 976 -51.85 61.46 -2.68
C LEU A 976 -53.20 62.15 -2.83
N LEU A 977 -53.78 62.11 -4.02
CA LEU A 977 -55.09 62.69 -4.29
C LEU A 977 -56.18 61.62 -4.13
N GLY A 978 -57.23 61.93 -3.37
CA GLY A 978 -58.32 60.99 -3.09
C GLY A 978 -59.09 60.62 -4.37
N ASN A 979 -59.23 59.31 -4.62
CA ASN A 979 -59.90 58.72 -5.79
C ASN A 979 -59.18 58.88 -7.15
N GLU A 980 -58.08 59.63 -7.21
CA GLU A 980 -57.33 59.82 -8.46
C GLU A 980 -56.53 58.57 -8.82
N VAL A 981 -56.89 57.93 -9.95
CA VAL A 981 -56.20 56.74 -10.48
C VAL A 981 -54.77 57.08 -10.95
N SER A 982 -54.46 58.36 -11.17
CA SER A 982 -53.10 58.85 -11.42
C SER A 982 -52.20 58.87 -10.17
N SER A 983 -52.79 58.82 -8.97
CA SER A 983 -52.10 59.05 -7.69
C SER A 983 -51.69 57.74 -7.00
N PHE A 984 -50.89 56.94 -7.68
CA PHE A 984 -50.29 55.73 -7.11
C PHE A 984 -48.92 56.01 -6.46
N LYS A 985 -48.54 55.19 -5.49
CA LYS A 985 -47.16 55.09 -4.96
C LYS A 985 -46.77 53.62 -4.89
N SER A 986 -45.62 53.24 -5.46
CA SER A 986 -45.07 51.89 -5.36
C SER A 986 -44.14 51.81 -4.15
N LEU A 987 -44.53 51.06 -3.13
CA LEU A 987 -43.85 50.99 -1.82
C LEU A 987 -42.83 49.86 -1.77
N LEU A 988 -41.74 50.07 -1.03
CA LEU A 988 -40.80 49.03 -0.64
C LEU A 988 -41.24 48.42 0.71
N SER A 989 -40.51 47.43 1.23
CA SER A 989 -40.65 47.04 2.63
C SER A 989 -40.26 48.20 3.57
N GLY A 990 -41.11 48.53 4.54
CA GLY A 990 -40.92 49.66 5.44
C GLY A 990 -42.14 49.91 6.34
N TYR A 991 -42.01 50.83 7.28
CA TYR A 991 -43.12 51.30 8.13
C TYR A 991 -43.71 52.57 7.53
N TYR A 992 -45.04 52.67 7.44
CA TYR A 992 -45.74 53.75 6.73
C TYR A 992 -46.90 54.32 7.54
N SER A 993 -47.20 55.61 7.36
CA SER A 993 -48.44 56.24 7.87
C SER A 993 -49.10 57.12 6.82
N ILE A 994 -50.41 57.02 6.68
CA ILE A 994 -51.24 57.89 5.83
C ILE A 994 -52.07 58.85 6.71
N GLN A 995 -52.19 60.11 6.31
CA GLN A 995 -52.98 61.14 7.01
C GLN A 995 -53.68 62.02 5.98
N GLU A 996 -54.93 62.41 6.23
CA GLU A 996 -55.65 63.38 5.39
C GLU A 996 -55.10 64.79 5.66
N THR A 997 -54.61 65.46 4.61
CA THR A 997 -53.94 66.78 4.66
C THR A 997 -54.75 67.87 3.96
N THR A 998 -55.77 67.51 3.19
CA THR A 998 -56.82 68.43 2.74
C THR A 998 -58.13 67.67 2.73
N VAL A 999 -59.10 68.17 3.50
CA VAL A 999 -60.48 67.67 3.51
C VAL A 999 -61.26 68.22 2.30
N PRO A 1000 -62.21 67.46 1.71
CA PRO A 1000 -63.15 68.00 0.72
C PRO A 1000 -63.92 69.22 1.23
N GLN A 1001 -64.16 70.19 0.35
CA GLN A 1001 -64.93 71.41 0.64
C GLN A 1001 -66.34 71.07 1.15
N GLY A 1002 -66.76 71.69 2.25
CA GLY A 1002 -68.03 71.45 2.93
C GLY A 1002 -68.06 70.27 3.93
N TYR A 1003 -66.95 69.54 4.11
CA TYR A 1003 -66.87 68.38 5.02
C TYR A 1003 -66.05 68.66 6.29
N LEU A 1004 -66.33 67.90 7.35
CA LEU A 1004 -65.55 67.91 8.60
C LEU A 1004 -64.18 67.25 8.38
N ALA A 1005 -63.14 67.88 8.93
CA ALA A 1005 -61.79 67.33 8.95
C ALA A 1005 -61.65 66.20 9.98
N ASP A 1006 -60.74 65.28 9.74
CA ASP A 1006 -60.35 64.19 10.64
C ASP A 1006 -58.86 63.93 10.39
N ASP A 1007 -58.04 64.35 11.36
CA ASP A 1007 -56.57 64.37 11.31
C ASP A 1007 -55.94 63.04 11.73
N THR A 1008 -56.73 61.99 11.96
CA THR A 1008 -56.25 60.67 12.35
C THR A 1008 -55.22 60.13 11.36
N SER A 1009 -54.02 59.82 11.86
CA SER A 1009 -52.97 59.18 11.08
C SER A 1009 -53.06 57.65 11.22
N TYR A 1010 -53.19 56.96 10.09
CA TYR A 1010 -53.36 55.51 10.02
C TYR A 1010 -52.04 54.84 9.61
N LYS A 1011 -51.58 53.89 10.43
CA LYS A 1011 -50.30 53.21 10.27
C LYS A 1011 -50.43 51.81 9.68
N PHE A 1012 -49.45 51.44 8.87
CA PHE A 1012 -49.30 50.12 8.26
C PHE A 1012 -47.82 49.81 7.97
N ARG A 1013 -47.47 48.55 7.76
CA ARG A 1013 -46.12 48.07 7.47
C ARG A 1013 -46.15 47.19 6.23
N VAL A 1014 -45.20 47.39 5.32
CA VAL A 1014 -44.88 46.43 4.27
C VAL A 1014 -43.66 45.62 4.72
N THR A 1015 -43.74 44.29 4.70
CA THR A 1015 -42.65 43.41 5.14
C THR A 1015 -41.82 42.88 3.96
N LEU A 1016 -40.60 42.39 4.24
CA LEU A 1016 -39.66 41.91 3.21
C LEU A 1016 -40.17 40.68 2.42
N ASP A 1017 -41.13 39.93 2.97
CA ASP A 1017 -41.80 38.81 2.32
C ASP A 1017 -43.01 39.24 1.45
N GLY A 1018 -43.26 40.56 1.32
CA GLY A 1018 -44.32 41.15 0.50
C GLY A 1018 -45.67 41.31 1.19
N ASN A 1019 -45.80 40.89 2.46
CA ASN A 1019 -47.03 41.07 3.21
C ASN A 1019 -47.25 42.54 3.62
N VAL A 1020 -48.53 42.91 3.82
CA VAL A 1020 -48.92 44.23 4.37
C VAL A 1020 -49.66 44.00 5.68
N LEU A 1021 -49.21 44.67 6.75
CA LEU A 1021 -49.76 44.56 8.11
C LEU A 1021 -50.28 45.92 8.60
N ASP A 1022 -51.28 45.94 9.48
CA ASP A 1022 -51.65 47.13 10.24
C ASP A 1022 -50.74 47.38 11.46
N GLU A 1023 -51.01 48.43 12.24
CA GLU A 1023 -50.26 48.76 13.47
C GLU A 1023 -50.29 47.65 14.53
N SER A 1024 -51.32 46.78 14.52
CA SER A 1024 -51.39 45.61 15.43
C SER A 1024 -50.61 44.39 14.90
N GLY A 1025 -49.99 44.49 13.73
CA GLY A 1025 -49.28 43.40 13.07
C GLY A 1025 -50.20 42.43 12.32
N LYS A 1026 -51.48 42.75 12.14
CA LYS A 1026 -52.46 41.90 11.45
C LYS A 1026 -52.44 42.17 9.94
N THR A 1027 -52.48 41.11 9.13
CA THR A 1027 -52.45 41.20 7.66
C THR A 1027 -53.66 41.93 7.08
N LEU A 1028 -53.39 42.88 6.18
CA LEU A 1028 -54.38 43.67 5.45
C LEU A 1028 -54.79 42.98 4.14
N SER A 1029 -55.73 42.04 4.25
CA SER A 1029 -56.19 41.16 3.15
C SER A 1029 -57.68 41.28 2.79
N ALA A 1030 -58.39 42.27 3.33
CA ALA A 1030 -59.80 42.51 2.98
C ALA A 1030 -59.93 42.92 1.51
N THR A 1031 -60.84 42.31 0.76
CA THR A 1031 -61.07 42.62 -0.67
C THR A 1031 -62.31 43.48 -0.92
N THR A 1032 -63.13 43.72 0.11
CA THR A 1032 -64.35 44.53 0.08
C THR A 1032 -64.08 45.95 0.60
N LEU A 1033 -64.77 46.94 0.03
CA LEU A 1033 -64.75 48.31 0.53
C LEU A 1033 -65.30 48.34 1.98
N PRO A 1034 -64.53 48.82 2.98
CA PRO A 1034 -65.02 48.92 4.36
C PRO A 1034 -66.04 50.05 4.51
N THR A 1035 -67.05 49.88 5.37
CA THR A 1035 -68.13 50.86 5.60
C THR A 1035 -67.72 52.08 6.45
N LYS A 1036 -66.43 52.21 6.76
CA LYS A 1036 -65.80 53.27 7.57
C LYS A 1036 -64.29 53.31 7.26
N ASN A 1037 -63.57 54.27 7.84
CA ASN A 1037 -62.11 54.41 7.70
C ASN A 1037 -61.39 53.05 7.84
N GLY A 1038 -60.65 52.63 6.82
CA GLY A 1038 -60.06 51.29 6.81
C GLY A 1038 -59.33 50.92 5.52
N TRP A 1039 -58.74 49.72 5.54
CA TRP A 1039 -57.88 49.19 4.48
C TRP A 1039 -58.57 48.09 3.70
N TYR A 1040 -58.34 48.04 2.39
CA TYR A 1040 -58.71 46.91 1.54
C TYR A 1040 -57.83 46.83 0.29
N THR A 1041 -57.87 45.70 -0.43
CA THR A 1041 -57.09 45.46 -1.65
C THR A 1041 -58.00 45.35 -2.86
N LYS A 1042 -57.73 46.12 -3.92
CA LYS A 1042 -58.38 46.01 -5.23
C LYS A 1042 -57.48 45.25 -6.20
N GLN A 1043 -58.02 44.23 -6.85
CA GLN A 1043 -57.33 43.57 -7.97
C GLN A 1043 -57.51 44.41 -9.24
N THR A 1044 -56.42 44.56 -10.00
CA THR A 1044 -56.42 45.17 -11.33
C THR A 1044 -56.02 44.14 -12.39
N SER A 1045 -55.97 44.53 -13.67
CA SER A 1045 -55.51 43.67 -14.76
C SER A 1045 -53.99 43.42 -14.78
N GLN A 1046 -53.21 44.07 -13.89
CA GLN A 1046 -51.76 43.91 -13.81
C GLN A 1046 -51.23 43.60 -12.40
N GLU A 1047 -51.85 44.13 -11.35
CA GLU A 1047 -51.38 43.95 -9.97
C GLU A 1047 -52.48 44.09 -8.90
N SER A 1048 -52.19 43.62 -7.68
CA SER A 1048 -52.99 43.89 -6.48
C SER A 1048 -52.62 45.25 -5.89
N VAL A 1049 -53.61 46.13 -5.76
CA VAL A 1049 -53.45 47.49 -5.21
C VAL A 1049 -53.94 47.53 -3.77
N LEU A 1050 -53.10 47.99 -2.85
CA LEU A 1050 -53.51 48.37 -1.50
C LEU A 1050 -54.26 49.72 -1.54
N VAL A 1051 -55.42 49.80 -0.90
CA VAL A 1051 -56.26 50.99 -0.85
C VAL A 1051 -56.59 51.35 0.59
N PHE A 1052 -56.34 52.61 0.96
CA PHE A 1052 -56.92 53.19 2.16
C PHE A 1052 -58.21 53.95 1.81
N ALA A 1053 -59.34 53.53 2.40
CA ALA A 1053 -60.64 54.18 2.24
C ALA A 1053 -60.90 55.13 3.41
N LYS A 1054 -61.11 56.43 3.13
CA LYS A 1054 -61.31 57.48 4.13
C LYS A 1054 -62.70 58.11 4.01
N TYR A 1055 -63.47 58.09 5.09
CA TYR A 1055 -64.82 58.62 5.19
C TYR A 1055 -64.84 59.94 5.98
N ASN A 1056 -65.58 60.94 5.48
CA ASN A 1056 -65.81 62.21 6.19
C ASN A 1056 -67.29 62.60 6.10
N GLN A 1057 -67.74 63.33 7.12
CA GLN A 1057 -69.12 63.76 7.33
C GLN A 1057 -69.33 65.20 6.82
N LEU A 1058 -70.49 65.48 6.21
CA LEU A 1058 -70.85 66.82 5.73
C LEU A 1058 -71.09 67.78 6.91
N ARG A 1059 -70.76 69.06 6.75
CA ARG A 1059 -71.06 70.10 7.76
C ARG A 1059 -72.52 70.56 7.69
N LEU A 1060 -73.00 71.07 8.82
CA LEU A 1060 -74.30 71.72 8.93
C LEU A 1060 -74.37 73.01 8.09
N PHE A 1061 -75.58 73.40 7.69
CA PHE A 1061 -75.90 74.58 6.90
C PHE A 1061 -76.57 75.67 7.75
N THR A 1062 -76.07 76.90 7.68
CA THR A 1062 -76.77 78.08 8.20
C THR A 1062 -77.66 78.66 7.09
N VAL A 1063 -78.95 78.87 7.37
CA VAL A 1063 -79.90 79.47 6.42
C VAL A 1063 -80.13 80.95 6.73
N SER A 1064 -80.04 81.78 5.68
CA SER A 1064 -80.30 83.22 5.69
C SER A 1064 -81.38 83.59 4.68
N ILE A 1065 -82.10 84.68 4.93
CA ILE A 1065 -83.10 85.26 4.02
C ILE A 1065 -82.70 86.69 3.66
N LEU A 1066 -82.78 87.00 2.37
CA LEU A 1066 -82.66 88.34 1.80
C LEU A 1066 -84.04 88.78 1.31
N LYS A 1067 -84.61 89.82 1.91
CA LYS A 1067 -85.97 90.29 1.69
C LYS A 1067 -86.01 91.53 0.81
N GLU A 1068 -86.85 91.47 -0.22
CA GLU A 1068 -86.99 92.57 -1.20
C GLU A 1068 -88.46 92.93 -1.51
N ASP A 1069 -88.66 94.13 -2.05
CA ASP A 1069 -89.86 94.52 -2.79
C ASP A 1069 -89.85 93.85 -4.17
N TYR A 1070 -90.99 93.27 -4.56
CA TYR A 1070 -91.12 92.46 -5.77
C TYR A 1070 -90.83 93.21 -7.07
N GLN A 1071 -91.15 94.51 -7.17
CA GLN A 1071 -91.02 95.28 -8.41
C GLN A 1071 -89.69 96.04 -8.50
N THR A 1072 -89.29 96.69 -7.41
CA THR A 1072 -88.18 97.64 -7.32
C THR A 1072 -86.87 97.02 -6.81
N LYS A 1073 -86.94 95.81 -6.24
CA LYS A 1073 -85.82 95.11 -5.57
C LYS A 1073 -85.17 95.91 -4.43
N THR A 1074 -85.90 96.87 -3.87
CA THR A 1074 -85.48 97.57 -2.65
C THR A 1074 -85.54 96.61 -1.46
N LYS A 1075 -84.52 96.66 -0.59
CA LYS A 1075 -84.40 95.76 0.57
C LYS A 1075 -85.44 96.10 1.64
N LEU A 1076 -86.00 95.09 2.30
CA LEU A 1076 -87.11 95.27 3.26
C LEU A 1076 -86.77 94.75 4.67
N ALA A 1077 -86.74 95.68 5.63
CA ALA A 1077 -86.60 95.40 7.06
C ALA A 1077 -87.93 94.95 7.69
N GLY A 1078 -87.85 94.27 8.84
CA GLY A 1078 -89.00 93.91 9.66
C GLY A 1078 -89.90 92.81 9.10
N ALA A 1079 -89.44 92.02 8.12
CA ALA A 1079 -90.07 90.74 7.81
C ALA A 1079 -89.65 89.71 8.86
N THR A 1080 -90.59 88.97 9.44
CA THR A 1080 -90.28 87.84 10.32
C THR A 1080 -90.63 86.53 9.66
N PHE A 1081 -89.78 85.51 9.84
CA PHE A 1081 -89.99 84.16 9.33
C PHE A 1081 -89.81 83.13 10.44
N GLY A 1082 -90.55 82.04 10.29
CA GLY A 1082 -90.39 80.80 11.04
C GLY A 1082 -89.79 79.71 10.16
N LEU A 1083 -88.98 78.85 10.77
CA LEU A 1083 -88.37 77.66 10.18
C LEU A 1083 -88.75 76.45 11.05
N ALA A 1084 -89.39 75.47 10.43
CA ALA A 1084 -89.85 74.23 11.06
C ALA A 1084 -89.33 73.00 10.28
N ALA A 1085 -89.41 71.82 10.89
CA ALA A 1085 -89.24 70.56 10.16
C ALA A 1085 -90.52 70.27 9.36
N LYS A 1086 -90.40 69.69 8.16
CA LYS A 1086 -91.55 69.52 7.25
C LYS A 1086 -92.59 68.50 7.73
N ASP A 1087 -92.19 67.57 8.59
CA ASP A 1087 -93.07 66.62 9.27
C ASP A 1087 -93.81 67.23 10.49
N ASN A 1088 -93.39 68.41 10.96
CA ASN A 1088 -94.01 69.14 12.07
C ASN A 1088 -93.97 70.67 11.84
N PRO A 1089 -94.69 71.20 10.84
CA PRO A 1089 -94.55 72.58 10.36
C PRO A 1089 -95.03 73.66 11.35
N ASP A 1090 -95.84 73.29 12.35
CA ASP A 1090 -96.31 74.21 13.39
C ASP A 1090 -95.24 74.44 14.48
N ALA A 1091 -94.29 73.50 14.67
CA ALA A 1091 -93.22 73.60 15.66
C ALA A 1091 -92.02 74.38 15.12
N GLN A 1092 -91.94 75.67 15.47
CA GLN A 1092 -90.83 76.53 15.06
C GLN A 1092 -89.52 76.12 15.74
N LEU A 1093 -88.56 75.64 14.95
CA LEU A 1093 -87.20 75.33 15.38
C LEU A 1093 -86.38 76.63 15.55
N ALA A 1094 -86.58 77.55 14.61
CA ALA A 1094 -85.88 78.82 14.54
C ALA A 1094 -86.76 79.91 13.95
N THR A 1095 -86.41 81.16 14.24
CA THR A 1095 -87.04 82.36 13.70
C THR A 1095 -85.99 83.34 13.21
N LEU A 1096 -86.35 84.23 12.29
CA LEU A 1096 -85.55 85.41 11.97
C LEU A 1096 -86.41 86.65 11.81
N GLU A 1097 -85.77 87.81 11.90
CA GLU A 1097 -86.26 89.12 11.50
C GLU A 1097 -85.24 89.74 10.54
N THR A 1098 -85.70 90.52 9.55
CA THR A 1098 -84.82 91.13 8.54
C THR A 1098 -84.36 92.53 8.95
N ASP A 1099 -83.07 92.79 8.82
CA ASP A 1099 -82.43 94.05 9.20
C ASP A 1099 -82.69 95.20 8.20
N ALA A 1100 -82.07 96.37 8.45
CA ALA A 1100 -82.15 97.53 7.56
C ALA A 1100 -81.63 97.29 6.12
N ASN A 1101 -80.86 96.22 5.90
CA ASN A 1101 -80.35 95.77 4.61
C ASN A 1101 -81.21 94.65 4.00
N GLY A 1102 -82.35 94.33 4.63
CA GLY A 1102 -83.25 93.24 4.26
C GLY A 1102 -82.72 91.84 4.59
N GLN A 1103 -81.66 91.71 5.37
CA GLN A 1103 -81.04 90.41 5.67
C GLN A 1103 -81.42 89.91 7.06
N GLY A 1104 -81.76 88.63 7.13
CA GLY A 1104 -81.95 87.90 8.38
C GLY A 1104 -81.27 86.53 8.33
N VAL A 1105 -80.96 85.96 9.49
CA VAL A 1105 -80.41 84.60 9.63
C VAL A 1105 -81.23 83.88 10.67
N PHE A 1106 -81.58 82.61 10.43
CA PHE A 1106 -82.38 81.83 11.38
C PHE A 1106 -81.63 81.64 12.70
N LYS A 1107 -82.28 81.99 13.81
CA LYS A 1107 -81.80 81.84 15.19
C LYS A 1107 -82.77 81.01 16.00
N GLN A 1108 -82.27 80.31 17.00
CA GLN A 1108 -83.06 79.39 17.82
C GLN A 1108 -84.28 80.08 18.45
N ALA A 1109 -85.47 79.48 18.32
CA ALA A 1109 -86.75 80.14 18.62
C ALA A 1109 -87.00 80.41 20.12
N ASP A 1110 -86.18 79.86 21.02
CA ASP A 1110 -86.19 80.12 22.46
C ASP A 1110 -85.46 81.41 22.87
N GLY A 1111 -84.85 82.13 21.91
CA GLY A 1111 -84.16 83.41 22.14
C GLY A 1111 -82.90 83.34 23.00
N SER A 1112 -82.39 82.15 23.34
CA SER A 1112 -81.48 81.97 24.48
C SER A 1112 -79.98 82.12 24.19
N SER A 1113 -79.54 82.15 22.93
CA SER A 1113 -78.11 82.25 22.55
C SER A 1113 -77.77 83.38 21.58
N GLY A 1114 -78.71 83.76 20.69
CA GLY A 1114 -78.45 84.73 19.62
C GLY A 1114 -77.59 84.21 18.46
N GLU A 1115 -77.16 82.94 18.51
CA GLU A 1115 -76.40 82.25 17.48
C GLU A 1115 -77.28 81.75 16.32
N SER A 1116 -76.65 81.44 15.18
CA SER A 1116 -77.33 80.93 13.98
C SER A 1116 -77.70 79.45 14.13
N PHE A 1117 -78.93 79.09 13.75
CA PHE A 1117 -79.41 77.72 13.78
C PHE A 1117 -78.85 76.91 12.59
N GLY A 1118 -78.18 75.79 12.89
CA GLY A 1118 -77.54 74.92 11.90
C GLY A 1118 -78.42 73.72 11.50
N LEU A 1119 -78.65 73.54 10.21
CA LEU A 1119 -79.43 72.45 9.63
C LEU A 1119 -78.53 71.29 9.15
N ALA A 1120 -79.02 70.06 9.31
CA ALA A 1120 -78.44 68.89 8.68
C ALA A 1120 -79.01 68.72 7.24
N ALA A 1121 -78.69 67.62 6.58
CA ALA A 1121 -79.54 67.13 5.50
C ALA A 1121 -80.93 66.75 6.06
N GLY A 1122 -81.99 67.07 5.33
CA GLY A 1122 -83.38 66.94 5.79
C GLY A 1122 -84.36 67.80 4.99
N GLU A 1123 -85.65 67.68 5.29
CA GLU A 1123 -86.70 68.52 4.70
C GLU A 1123 -87.29 69.49 5.73
N TYR A 1124 -87.32 70.77 5.36
CA TYR A 1124 -87.70 71.89 6.22
C TYR A 1124 -88.76 72.75 5.55
N VAL A 1125 -89.51 73.52 6.35
CA VAL A 1125 -90.54 74.46 5.89
C VAL A 1125 -90.23 75.84 6.44
N ILE A 1126 -90.23 76.84 5.57
CA ILE A 1126 -89.99 78.26 5.87
C ILE A 1126 -91.25 79.05 5.58
N LYS A 1127 -91.77 79.79 6.57
CA LYS A 1127 -93.01 80.57 6.45
C LYS A 1127 -92.81 81.99 6.90
N GLU A 1128 -93.33 82.97 6.15
CA GLU A 1128 -93.39 84.36 6.61
C GLU A 1128 -94.46 84.48 7.70
N LEU A 1129 -94.10 85.04 8.86
CA LEU A 1129 -94.97 85.20 10.02
C LEU A 1129 -95.51 86.63 10.12
N ALA A 1130 -94.69 87.62 9.78
CA ALA A 1130 -95.10 89.01 9.59
C ALA A 1130 -94.38 89.62 8.37
N ALA A 1131 -95.13 90.35 7.55
CA ALA A 1131 -94.58 91.10 6.43
C ALA A 1131 -94.01 92.45 6.89
N PRO A 1132 -93.04 93.02 6.16
CA PRO A 1132 -92.59 94.40 6.32
C PRO A 1132 -93.75 95.41 6.35
N GLU A 1133 -93.56 96.53 7.06
CA GLU A 1133 -94.60 97.56 7.13
C GLU A 1133 -94.95 98.09 5.73
N GLY A 1134 -96.24 98.09 5.41
CA GLY A 1134 -96.74 98.46 4.08
C GLY A 1134 -96.75 97.33 3.04
N TYR A 1135 -96.37 96.09 3.37
CA TYR A 1135 -96.30 94.96 2.43
C TYR A 1135 -97.34 93.86 2.71
N VAL A 1136 -97.70 93.12 1.66
CA VAL A 1136 -98.57 91.94 1.73
C VAL A 1136 -97.78 90.76 2.29
N LEU A 1137 -98.38 89.99 3.20
CA LEU A 1137 -97.84 88.75 3.76
C LEU A 1137 -97.96 87.63 2.74
N LEU A 1138 -96.91 86.82 2.60
CA LEU A 1138 -96.97 85.58 1.81
C LEU A 1138 -97.95 84.59 2.49
N PRO A 1139 -99.02 84.15 1.81
CA PRO A 1139 -100.04 83.28 2.41
C PRO A 1139 -99.51 81.88 2.77
N ASP A 1140 -98.53 81.39 2.01
CA ASP A 1140 -98.04 80.03 2.04
C ASP A 1140 -96.54 79.97 2.42
N SER A 1141 -95.98 78.76 2.39
CA SER A 1141 -94.61 78.47 2.82
C SER A 1141 -93.72 77.97 1.68
N PHE A 1142 -92.41 77.95 1.94
CA PHE A 1142 -91.38 77.38 1.10
C PHE A 1142 -90.89 76.07 1.70
N ASP A 1143 -90.96 74.99 0.94
CA ASP A 1143 -90.21 73.76 1.24
C ASP A 1143 -88.74 74.00 0.92
N LEU A 1144 -87.85 73.67 1.87
CA LEU A 1144 -86.41 73.61 1.67
C LEU A 1144 -85.93 72.18 1.99
N THR A 1145 -85.61 71.42 0.96
CA THR A 1145 -84.92 70.14 1.12
C THR A 1145 -83.41 70.37 0.97
N ILE A 1146 -82.65 70.08 2.03
CA ILE A 1146 -81.20 69.96 1.99
C ILE A 1146 -80.88 68.48 1.80
N LYS A 1147 -80.32 68.11 0.65
CA LYS A 1147 -79.96 66.72 0.40
C LYS A 1147 -78.67 66.34 1.10
N GLU A 1148 -78.51 65.03 1.24
CA GLU A 1148 -77.32 64.36 1.75
C GLU A 1148 -76.03 64.81 1.04
N ASP A 1149 -76.05 64.99 -0.29
CA ASP A 1149 -74.89 65.47 -1.08
C ASP A 1149 -74.53 66.96 -0.86
N GLY A 1150 -75.35 67.69 -0.11
CA GLY A 1150 -75.23 69.13 0.12
C GLY A 1150 -75.86 70.01 -0.97
N THR A 1151 -76.49 69.42 -1.99
CA THR A 1151 -77.37 70.15 -2.91
C THR A 1151 -78.70 70.48 -2.24
N ILE A 1152 -79.36 71.56 -2.64
CA ILE A 1152 -80.68 71.94 -2.09
C ILE A 1152 -81.73 72.06 -3.19
N THR A 1153 -83.00 71.97 -2.80
CA THR A 1153 -84.15 72.35 -3.62
C THR A 1153 -85.11 73.19 -2.79
N LEU A 1154 -85.53 74.33 -3.34
CA LEU A 1154 -86.53 75.23 -2.75
C LEU A 1154 -87.80 75.23 -3.62
N SER A 1155 -88.99 75.16 -3.03
CA SER A 1155 -90.26 75.34 -3.75
C SER A 1155 -91.32 76.04 -2.91
N TYR A 1156 -92.00 77.04 -3.48
CA TYR A 1156 -93.09 77.77 -2.84
C TYR A 1156 -94.45 77.12 -3.11
N GLN A 1157 -95.29 76.97 -2.09
CA GLN A 1157 -96.58 76.26 -2.22
C GLN A 1157 -97.72 77.13 -2.76
N GLY A 1158 -97.65 78.45 -2.62
CA GLY A 1158 -98.74 79.39 -2.95
C GLY A 1158 -98.84 79.83 -4.42
N GLY A 1159 -98.30 79.06 -5.36
CA GLY A 1159 -98.39 79.35 -6.81
C GLY A 1159 -97.28 80.27 -7.37
N ASP A 1160 -97.64 81.11 -8.35
CA ASP A 1160 -96.74 81.87 -9.22
C ASP A 1160 -95.96 83.01 -8.48
N VAL A 1161 -94.97 82.65 -7.67
CA VAL A 1161 -93.95 83.57 -7.11
C VAL A 1161 -92.63 83.32 -7.83
N THR A 1162 -92.34 84.07 -8.89
CA THR A 1162 -91.31 83.67 -9.86
C THR A 1162 -89.87 84.06 -9.50
N ASP A 1163 -89.66 84.65 -8.33
CA ASP A 1163 -88.45 85.40 -7.99
C ASP A 1163 -87.81 84.89 -6.69
N ALA A 1164 -88.23 83.71 -6.21
CA ALA A 1164 -87.58 83.01 -5.10
C ALA A 1164 -86.30 82.32 -5.60
N LEU A 1165 -85.14 82.77 -5.14
CA LEU A 1165 -83.83 82.19 -5.48
C LEU A 1165 -83.15 81.64 -4.23
N ALA A 1166 -82.39 80.55 -4.40
CA ALA A 1166 -81.63 79.92 -3.33
C ALA A 1166 -80.18 79.72 -3.78
N GLU A 1167 -79.25 80.42 -3.14
CA GLU A 1167 -77.81 80.31 -3.39
C GLU A 1167 -77.16 79.49 -2.27
N VAL A 1168 -76.22 78.59 -2.63
CA VAL A 1168 -75.51 77.71 -1.70
C VAL A 1168 -74.02 77.97 -1.80
N ALA A 1169 -73.36 78.13 -0.65
CA ALA A 1169 -71.92 78.09 -0.54
C ALA A 1169 -71.49 76.98 0.42
N LEU A 1170 -70.82 75.96 -0.12
CA LEU A 1170 -70.08 75.00 0.70
C LEU A 1170 -68.75 75.65 1.13
N THR A 1171 -68.41 75.60 2.40
CA THR A 1171 -67.26 76.35 2.95
C THR A 1171 -66.05 75.45 3.25
N ASN A 1172 -64.86 76.05 3.33
CA ASN A 1172 -63.66 75.37 3.82
C ASN A 1172 -63.56 75.46 5.35
N ASP A 1173 -64.16 76.50 5.94
CA ASP A 1173 -64.14 76.92 7.34
C ASP A 1173 -65.55 77.35 7.80
N GLY A 1174 -65.88 77.14 9.07
CA GLY A 1174 -67.24 77.35 9.60
C GLY A 1174 -68.29 76.36 9.07
N THR A 1175 -69.57 76.74 9.18
CA THR A 1175 -70.73 76.03 8.61
C THR A 1175 -70.86 76.30 7.11
N ASN A 1176 -71.46 75.37 6.36
CA ASN A 1176 -71.97 75.66 5.02
C ASN A 1176 -73.07 76.73 5.11
N THR A 1177 -73.37 77.44 4.02
CA THR A 1177 -74.40 78.50 4.02
C THR A 1177 -75.39 78.40 2.87
N ILE A 1178 -76.62 78.85 3.14
CA ILE A 1178 -77.72 78.99 2.19
C ILE A 1178 -78.25 80.43 2.32
N GLN A 1179 -78.44 81.12 1.20
CA GLN A 1179 -79.12 82.40 1.14
C GLN A 1179 -80.36 82.31 0.25
N LEU A 1180 -81.52 82.65 0.81
CA LEU A 1180 -82.81 82.64 0.12
C LEU A 1180 -83.27 84.07 -0.16
N THR A 1181 -83.37 84.46 -1.42
CA THR A 1181 -83.90 85.78 -1.81
C THR A 1181 -85.40 85.69 -2.02
N LEU A 1182 -86.19 86.36 -1.17
CA LEU A 1182 -87.65 86.25 -1.11
C LEU A 1182 -88.32 87.63 -1.19
N ALA A 1183 -89.24 87.84 -2.13
CA ALA A 1183 -89.82 89.16 -2.40
C ALA A 1183 -91.31 89.30 -2.05
N ASN A 1184 -91.76 90.48 -1.58
CA ASN A 1184 -93.17 90.79 -1.29
C ASN A 1184 -93.69 91.95 -2.13
N THR A 1185 -95.01 91.98 -2.35
CA THR A 1185 -95.72 93.07 -3.04
C THR A 1185 -96.27 94.09 -2.05
N LYS A 1186 -96.26 95.36 -2.44
CA LYS A 1186 -96.70 96.50 -1.60
C LYS A 1186 -98.22 96.57 -1.48
N LYS A 1187 -98.75 96.94 -0.31
CA LYS A 1187 -100.19 97.07 -0.07
C LYS A 1187 -100.80 98.18 -0.93
N GLY A 1188 -101.92 97.87 -1.58
CA GLY A 1188 -102.67 98.81 -2.43
C GLY A 1188 -102.27 98.78 -3.91
N GLU A 1189 -101.14 98.16 -4.25
CA GLU A 1189 -100.82 97.81 -5.63
C GLU A 1189 -101.56 96.52 -5.99
N LEU A 1190 -102.30 96.51 -7.10
CA LEU A 1190 -102.84 95.27 -7.64
C LEU A 1190 -101.67 94.38 -8.09
N PRO A 1191 -101.65 93.07 -7.76
CA PRO A 1191 -100.69 92.17 -8.36
C PRO A 1191 -100.88 92.20 -9.88
N ALA A 1192 -99.78 92.23 -10.63
CA ALA A 1192 -99.84 92.24 -12.09
C ALA A 1192 -100.45 90.92 -12.59
N THR A 1193 -101.76 90.92 -12.86
CA THR A 1193 -102.53 89.75 -13.35
C THR A 1193 -102.18 89.46 -14.81
N GLY A 1194 -100.96 88.98 -15.01
CA GLY A 1194 -100.28 88.81 -16.29
C GLY A 1194 -99.20 87.74 -16.19
N GLY A 1195 -99.52 86.61 -15.56
CA GLY A 1195 -98.63 85.45 -15.45
C GLY A 1195 -98.06 84.99 -16.81
N LYS A 1196 -96.90 84.32 -16.77
CA LYS A 1196 -96.01 84.12 -17.94
C LYS A 1196 -96.62 83.29 -19.09
N GLY A 1197 -97.82 82.73 -18.90
CA GLY A 1197 -98.56 81.92 -19.88
C GLY A 1197 -98.82 82.56 -21.25
N LYS A 1198 -98.74 83.90 -21.42
CA LYS A 1198 -98.86 84.53 -22.76
C LYS A 1198 -97.58 84.54 -23.60
N ALA A 1199 -96.40 84.32 -23.00
CA ALA A 1199 -95.13 84.32 -23.76
C ALA A 1199 -95.06 83.19 -24.79
N MET A 1200 -95.49 81.97 -24.42
CA MET A 1200 -95.52 80.83 -25.35
C MET A 1200 -96.60 80.94 -26.42
N PHE A 1201 -97.75 81.60 -26.16
CA PHE A 1201 -98.74 81.86 -27.21
C PHE A 1201 -98.27 82.90 -28.22
N VAL A 1202 -97.51 83.91 -27.81
CA VAL A 1202 -96.87 84.86 -28.75
C VAL A 1202 -95.85 84.12 -29.62
N LEU A 1203 -94.91 83.37 -29.03
CA LEU A 1203 -93.91 82.59 -29.79
C LEU A 1203 -94.56 81.52 -30.71
N GLY A 1204 -95.58 80.81 -30.24
CA GLY A 1204 -96.34 79.85 -31.05
C GLY A 1204 -97.09 80.50 -32.22
N SER A 1205 -97.69 81.67 -32.00
CA SER A 1205 -98.38 82.42 -33.06
C SER A 1205 -97.43 82.88 -34.16
N SER A 1206 -96.20 83.29 -33.83
CA SER A 1206 -95.17 83.64 -34.81
C SER A 1206 -94.75 82.45 -35.67
N GLY A 1207 -94.63 81.25 -35.07
CA GLY A 1207 -94.34 80.02 -35.83
C GLY A 1207 -95.45 79.66 -36.83
N ILE A 1208 -96.71 79.75 -36.41
CA ILE A 1208 -97.87 79.43 -37.26
C ILE A 1208 -98.05 80.45 -38.39
N PHE A 1209 -97.90 81.76 -38.12
CA PHE A 1209 -97.89 82.77 -39.19
C PHE A 1209 -96.68 82.64 -40.13
N GLY A 1210 -95.53 82.18 -39.64
CA GLY A 1210 -94.36 81.84 -40.44
C GLY A 1210 -94.65 80.70 -41.44
N LEU A 1211 -95.17 79.56 -40.96
CA LEU A 1211 -95.55 78.45 -41.83
C LEU A 1211 -96.69 78.83 -42.79
N ALA A 1212 -97.71 79.57 -42.34
CA ALA A 1212 -98.80 80.03 -43.19
C ALA A 1212 -98.31 80.98 -44.29
N SER A 1213 -97.32 81.84 -44.01
CA SER A 1213 -96.72 82.73 -44.99
C SER A 1213 -95.84 81.98 -45.99
N LEU A 1214 -95.05 80.98 -45.55
CA LEU A 1214 -94.27 80.12 -46.44
C LEU A 1214 -95.16 79.26 -47.35
N LEU A 1215 -96.25 78.69 -46.81
CA LEU A 1215 -97.27 77.98 -47.59
C LEU A 1215 -98.03 78.92 -48.53
N GLY A 1216 -98.31 80.15 -48.12
CA GLY A 1216 -98.92 81.19 -48.96
C GLY A 1216 -98.02 81.61 -50.12
N VAL A 1217 -96.73 81.83 -49.86
CA VAL A 1217 -95.72 82.10 -50.91
C VAL A 1217 -95.56 80.90 -51.84
N TYR A 1218 -95.55 79.67 -51.33
CA TYR A 1218 -95.52 78.45 -52.15
C TYR A 1218 -96.78 78.30 -53.02
N TYR A 1219 -97.96 78.61 -52.47
CA TYR A 1219 -99.23 78.59 -53.20
C TYR A 1219 -99.30 79.68 -54.28
N ILE A 1220 -98.85 80.90 -53.99
CA ILE A 1220 -98.77 82.01 -54.97
C ILE A 1220 -97.72 81.73 -56.05
N TYR A 1221 -96.58 81.12 -55.69
CA TYR A 1221 -95.57 80.67 -56.64
C TYR A 1221 -96.11 79.58 -57.58
N ARG A 1222 -96.94 78.66 -57.06
CA ARG A 1222 -97.57 77.58 -57.83
C ARG A 1222 -98.73 78.06 -58.72
N ASN A 1223 -99.52 79.05 -58.27
CA ASN A 1223 -100.68 79.58 -59.00
C ASN A 1223 -100.40 80.85 -59.83
N ARG A 1224 -99.13 81.14 -60.18
CA ARG A 1224 -98.77 82.20 -61.15
C ARG A 1224 -98.04 81.70 -62.42
N LYS A 1225 -98.20 80.43 -62.77
CA LYS A 1225 -98.07 79.95 -64.15
C LYS A 1225 -99.31 79.14 -64.54
N GLY A 1226 -99.85 79.46 -65.71
CA GLY A 1226 -101.29 79.36 -65.97
C GLY A 1226 -101.93 80.74 -65.75
N GLU A 1227 -101.99 81.64 -66.74
CA GLU A 1227 -101.87 81.41 -68.20
C GLU A 1227 -100.65 82.09 -68.84
N ARG A 1228 -99.59 81.30 -69.07
CA ARG A 1228 -98.83 81.17 -70.33
C ARG A 1228 -97.75 80.11 -70.20
#